data_AF-K0NUK9-F1
#
_entry.id   AF-K0NUK9-F1
#
_cell.length_a   1.000
_cell.length_b   1.000
_cell.length_c   1.000
_cell.angle_alpha   90.00
_cell.angle_beta   90.00
_cell.angle_gamma   90.00
#
_symmetry.space_group_name_H-M   'P 1'
#
loop_
_entity.id
_entity.type
_entity.pdbx_description
1 polymer ?
#
loop_
_entity_poly.entity_id
_entity_poly.type
_entity_poly.pdbx_seq_one_letter_code
_entity_poly.pdbx_strand_id
1 'polypeptide(L)'
;MQNSYSNSSNQVLEIAKEQAQAFHHRLIGTEHVLLAIVIEADGKAGKILRTMGVTPTGVREEIERYTGYGSSAGASFMEMSPRLTLALENAKRNSEARGAKQIETTDILQALVSSEQILSAMILKNLDVDIDNLRDELDDANNLDDGEVSRPESSQVSGQSQTPMLDRFGVDLNKRAKNGDIDPVIGRQKELDRVIQILSRRTKNNPLLVGEPGVGKTAVAEALASDIVAKKVPRDLQNKRVVSLDVNSMVAGTRYRGEFEERLDRLIKEVISSKNVILFVDEIHTLVKAGDAEGAMSASNTLKPALARGDIQLIGATTFEEYRKHMEKDSAFVRRFQLVRLSEPSSEETLKILEGLKSKYEDYHRVTLSEEALQSAVNLSSRYIADRFQPDKAIDLIDEASAAVKLANDTGDDKDLAKLDLEISRTLKAKNDAAAEQNFVQAANLRDKEIDLRQKRSDLAKKLAGKESKRATVGPEDIAKVVSIWTGVPVTQLKTSENKRLANLEGILHERVIGQDDAVKAVANAIRRSRSGLKDENRPIGSFLFLGPTGVGKTELAKAVAEAVFGSEDNIIRVDMSEYMDKEASSKLIGSAPGYVGYEEGGQLSNKVREHPYSVVLFDEVEKANPEIFNVLLRVLDEGFLTDSLGRKIDFRNTIIIMTSNLGSRSLEEDNQVGFAKTKPDQAKVISDKVAKATKDFFRPEFLNRIDEKIVFKPLTAKQLRTIVTLLTRKLVKRLADKDITLKISPAALDQLAKDGYNPEMGARPLRRTIQDEVEDQLAQYLVNEDLQAGDTIKIGASRGKLKFEIVKPQTGEKIKG
;
A
#
# COMPACT_ATOMS: atom_id res chain seq x y z
N MET A 1 9.40 5.52 23.33
CA MET A 1 10.19 5.73 24.57
C MET A 1 9.47 6.81 25.36
N GLN A 2 9.33 6.71 26.68
CA GLN A 2 8.84 7.87 27.45
C GLN A 2 9.99 8.88 27.54
N ASN A 3 9.87 10.04 26.90
CA ASN A 3 10.86 11.10 27.01
C ASN A 3 10.91 11.59 28.46
N SER A 4 12.11 11.60 29.05
CA SER A 4 12.36 12.20 30.36
C SER A 4 12.55 13.71 30.22
N TYR A 5 12.16 14.50 31.21
CA TYR A 5 12.53 15.92 31.26
C TYR A 5 14.05 16.07 31.38
N SER A 6 14.62 17.09 30.72
CA SER A 6 16.04 17.45 30.89
C SER A 6 16.32 17.96 32.31
N ASN A 7 17.59 18.01 32.73
CA ASN A 7 17.95 18.47 34.07
C ASN A 7 17.47 19.91 34.33
N SER A 8 17.62 20.81 33.35
CA SER A 8 17.11 22.18 33.43
C SER A 8 15.58 22.22 33.48
N SER A 9 14.89 21.37 32.70
CA SER A 9 13.42 21.26 32.76
C SER A 9 12.91 20.78 34.13
N ASN A 10 13.57 19.80 34.74
CA ASN A 10 13.24 19.35 36.09
C ASN A 10 13.45 20.46 37.12
N GLN A 11 14.57 21.19 37.02
CA GLN A 11 14.88 22.32 37.89
C GLN A 11 13.85 23.46 37.74
N VAL A 12 13.39 23.75 36.52
CA VAL A 12 12.30 24.70 36.27
C VAL A 12 11.02 24.30 37.00
N LEU A 13 10.64 23.02 36.98
CA LEU A 13 9.42 22.55 37.67
C LEU A 13 9.56 22.61 39.20
N GLU A 14 10.75 22.36 39.74
CA GLU A 14 11.04 22.53 41.17
C GLU A 14 10.97 24.00 41.59
N ILE A 15 11.62 24.90 40.85
CA ILE A 15 11.58 26.34 41.11
C ILE A 15 10.14 26.87 40.99
N ALA A 16 9.35 26.40 40.02
CA ALA A 16 7.96 26.81 39.86
C ALA A 16 7.10 26.46 41.09
N LYS A 17 7.36 25.31 41.72
CA LYS A 17 6.72 24.90 42.96
C LYS A 17 7.10 25.83 44.11
N GLU A 18 8.36 26.19 44.24
CA GLU A 18 8.83 27.15 45.25
C GLU A 18 8.22 28.54 45.04
N GLN A 19 8.13 29.01 43.79
CA GLN A 19 7.50 30.29 43.48
C GLN A 19 6.01 30.27 43.83
N ALA A 20 5.28 29.21 43.49
CA ALA A 20 3.87 29.07 43.88
C ALA A 20 3.68 29.15 45.41
N GLN A 21 4.60 28.59 46.21
CA GLN A 21 4.59 28.74 47.67
C GLN A 21 4.85 30.17 48.13
N ALA A 22 5.82 30.84 47.50
CA ALA A 22 6.17 32.22 47.82
C ALA A 22 4.99 33.18 47.55
N PHE A 23 4.22 32.93 46.48
CA PHE A 23 2.98 33.65 46.19
C PHE A 23 1.76 33.16 47.00
N HIS A 24 1.92 32.17 47.87
CA HIS A 24 0.84 31.55 48.65
C HIS A 24 -0.31 30.98 47.80
N HIS A 25 0.01 30.54 46.57
CA HIS A 25 -0.93 29.91 45.65
C HIS A 25 -1.03 28.40 45.92
N ARG A 26 -2.26 27.88 45.92
CA ARG A 26 -2.54 26.45 46.17
C ARG A 26 -2.21 25.54 44.97
N LEU A 27 -2.17 26.11 43.76
CA LEU A 27 -1.91 25.41 42.51
C LEU A 27 -0.70 26.02 41.80
N ILE A 28 0.09 25.17 41.16
CA ILE A 28 1.17 25.60 40.27
C ILE A 28 0.54 25.96 38.91
N GLY A 29 0.55 27.25 38.59
CA GLY A 29 0.05 27.79 37.33
C GLY A 29 1.14 27.98 36.27
N THR A 30 0.71 28.34 35.06
CA THR A 30 1.59 28.60 33.91
C THR A 30 2.55 29.76 34.14
N GLU A 31 2.10 30.75 34.91
CA GLU A 31 2.83 31.95 35.30
C GLU A 31 3.99 31.65 36.26
N HIS A 32 3.82 30.66 37.15
CA HIS A 32 4.90 30.23 38.04
C HIS A 32 6.01 29.50 37.27
N VAL A 33 5.63 28.71 36.27
CA VAL A 33 6.60 28.03 35.39
C VAL A 33 7.31 29.05 34.49
N LEU A 34 6.60 30.06 33.97
CA LEU A 34 7.23 31.16 33.25
C LEU A 34 8.29 31.88 34.12
N LEU A 35 7.94 32.24 35.35
CA LEU A 35 8.88 32.87 36.28
C LEU A 35 10.08 31.95 36.56
N ALA A 36 9.84 30.66 36.75
CA ALA A 36 10.90 29.68 36.96
C ALA A 36 11.85 29.55 35.76
N ILE A 37 11.35 29.59 34.53
CA ILE A 37 12.18 29.58 33.30
C ILE A 37 13.10 30.79 33.25
N VAL A 38 12.63 31.96 33.68
CA VAL A 38 13.44 33.20 33.68
C VAL A 38 14.48 33.18 34.81
N ILE A 39 14.15 32.60 35.96
CA ILE A 39 15.06 32.41 37.11
C ILE A 39 16.16 31.39 36.80
N GLU A 40 15.81 30.30 36.12
CA GLU A 40 16.74 29.24 35.78
C GLU A 40 17.77 29.75 34.76
N ALA A 41 19.06 29.64 35.13
CA ALA A 41 20.13 30.36 34.44
C ALA A 41 20.68 29.59 33.22
N ASP A 42 20.64 28.26 33.27
CA ASP A 42 21.34 27.39 32.33
C ASP A 42 20.46 26.97 31.14
N GLY A 43 19.14 26.95 31.32
CA GLY A 43 18.16 26.62 30.30
C GLY A 43 18.12 27.59 29.13
N LYS A 44 17.93 27.02 27.94
CA LYS A 44 17.90 27.75 26.67
C LYS A 44 16.72 28.73 26.59
N ALA A 45 15.54 28.31 27.07
CA ALA A 45 14.36 29.18 27.11
C ALA A 45 14.58 30.42 28.00
N GLY A 46 15.23 30.27 29.14
CA GLY A 46 15.57 31.40 30.02
C GLY A 46 16.54 32.38 29.35
N LYS A 47 17.52 31.88 28.59
CA LYS A 47 18.48 32.71 27.83
C LYS A 47 17.79 33.52 26.72
N ILE A 48 16.85 32.91 26.00
CA ILE A 48 16.04 33.58 24.98
C ILE A 48 15.23 34.70 25.61
N LEU A 49 14.47 34.40 26.67
CA LEU A 49 13.65 35.40 27.36
C LEU A 49 14.48 36.59 27.90
N ARG A 50 15.66 36.33 28.47
CA ARG A 50 16.56 37.40 28.94
C ARG A 50 17.13 38.25 27.79
N THR A 51 17.37 37.66 26.63
CA THR A 51 17.81 38.40 25.43
C THR A 51 16.70 39.32 24.92
N MET A 52 15.44 38.91 25.09
CA MET A 52 14.25 39.71 24.84
C MET A 52 13.91 40.71 25.96
N GLY A 53 14.80 40.90 26.93
CA GLY A 53 14.63 41.90 28.00
C GLY A 53 13.74 41.47 29.18
N VAL A 54 13.30 40.21 29.22
CA VAL A 54 12.48 39.68 30.32
C VAL A 54 13.34 39.45 31.56
N THR A 55 12.94 40.06 32.68
CA THR A 55 13.62 39.91 33.97
C THR A 55 12.75 39.15 34.98
N PRO A 56 13.34 38.38 35.92
CA PRO A 56 12.56 37.70 36.97
C PRO A 56 11.71 38.68 37.79
N THR A 57 12.21 39.89 38.01
CA THR A 57 11.50 40.96 38.71
C THR A 57 10.28 41.43 37.94
N GLY A 58 10.40 41.68 36.62
CA GLY A 58 9.27 42.11 35.79
C GLY A 58 8.18 41.04 35.69
N VAL A 59 8.55 39.77 35.54
CA VAL A 59 7.57 38.67 35.55
C VAL A 59 6.87 38.55 36.91
N ARG A 60 7.62 38.69 38.01
CA ARG A 60 7.04 38.64 39.37
C ARG A 60 6.02 39.75 39.59
N GLU A 61 6.33 40.99 39.22
CA GLU A 61 5.43 42.15 39.35
C GLU A 61 4.12 41.95 38.56
N GLU A 62 4.21 41.42 37.34
CA GLU A 62 3.02 41.11 36.54
C GLU A 62 2.20 39.95 37.15
N ILE A 63 2.84 38.93 37.73
CA ILE A 63 2.12 37.88 38.47
C ILE A 63 1.37 38.48 39.67
N GLU A 64 2.02 39.33 40.46
CA GLU A 64 1.39 40.03 41.59
C GLU A 64 0.18 40.85 41.12
N ARG A 65 0.30 41.51 39.96
CA ARG A 65 -0.76 42.33 39.38
C ARG A 65 -1.98 41.52 38.92
N TYR A 66 -1.76 40.35 38.30
CA TYR A 66 -2.86 39.53 37.75
C TYR A 66 -3.48 38.56 38.75
N THR A 67 -2.67 38.04 39.68
CA THR A 67 -3.08 36.94 40.56
C THR A 67 -3.04 37.31 42.04
N GLY A 68 -2.29 38.35 42.42
CA GLY A 68 -2.09 38.75 43.81
C GLY A 68 -1.27 37.76 44.61
N TYR A 69 -1.30 37.90 45.94
CA TYR A 69 -0.84 36.88 46.87
C TYR A 69 -2.04 36.06 47.35
N GLY A 70 -1.93 34.74 47.30
CA GLY A 70 -2.96 33.83 47.78
C GLY A 70 -3.08 33.79 49.30
N SER A 71 -4.10 33.09 49.79
CA SER A 71 -4.39 32.94 51.24
C SER A 71 -3.84 31.64 51.86
N SER A 72 -3.07 30.86 51.10
CA SER A 72 -2.64 29.49 51.48
C SER A 72 -1.17 29.44 51.93
N ALA A 73 -0.80 30.21 52.95
CA ALA A 73 0.54 30.15 53.53
C ALA A 73 0.76 28.78 54.21
N GLY A 74 1.67 27.96 53.67
CA GLY A 74 2.12 26.70 54.30
C GLY A 74 1.52 25.38 53.77
N ALA A 75 0.95 25.34 52.55
CA ALA A 75 0.49 24.08 51.96
C ALA A 75 1.65 23.11 51.65
N SER A 76 1.64 21.91 52.25
CA SER A 76 2.67 20.88 52.06
C SER A 76 2.56 20.10 50.74
N PHE A 77 1.38 20.15 50.10
CA PHE A 77 1.10 19.49 48.83
C PHE A 77 0.46 20.49 47.87
N MET A 78 1.09 20.68 46.70
CA MET A 78 0.57 21.50 45.60
C MET A 78 0.38 20.63 44.37
N GLU A 79 -0.73 20.87 43.68
CA GLU A 79 -1.04 20.24 42.40
C GLU A 79 -0.81 21.23 41.26
N MET A 80 -0.53 20.70 40.06
CA MET A 80 -0.49 21.52 38.85
C MET A 80 -1.91 21.93 38.46
N SER A 81 -2.08 23.17 38.02
CA SER A 81 -3.36 23.60 37.45
C SER A 81 -3.70 22.80 36.19
N PRO A 82 -4.99 22.57 35.87
CA PRO A 82 -5.37 21.83 34.66
C PRO A 82 -4.78 22.41 33.36
N ARG A 83 -4.62 23.74 33.30
CA ARG A 83 -3.98 24.42 32.17
C ARG A 83 -2.48 24.14 32.08
N LEU A 84 -1.78 24.10 33.21
CA LEU A 84 -0.37 23.73 33.23
C LEU A 84 -0.17 22.26 32.83
N THR A 85 -1.01 21.35 33.33
CA THR A 85 -0.95 19.93 32.94
C THR A 85 -1.11 19.77 31.43
N LEU A 86 -2.09 20.47 30.83
CA LEU A 86 -2.30 20.45 29.38
C LEU A 86 -1.10 21.05 28.60
N ALA A 87 -0.51 22.14 29.09
CA ALA A 87 0.68 22.74 28.48
C ALA A 87 1.88 21.77 28.52
N LEU A 88 2.12 21.08 29.63
CA LEU A 88 3.20 20.10 29.75
C LEU A 88 2.96 18.85 28.90
N GLU A 89 1.70 18.40 28.76
CA GLU A 89 1.34 17.34 27.82
C GLU A 89 1.59 17.75 26.37
N ASN A 90 1.30 19.00 26.00
CA ASN A 90 1.60 19.53 24.68
C ASN A 90 3.11 19.67 24.44
N ALA A 91 3.87 20.15 25.41
CA ALA A 91 5.34 20.19 25.35
C ALA A 91 5.93 18.80 25.09
N LYS A 92 5.39 17.79 25.79
CA LYS A 92 5.77 16.39 25.58
C LYS A 92 5.43 15.90 24.16
N ARG A 93 4.21 16.16 23.67
CA ARG A 93 3.81 15.76 22.31
C ARG A 93 4.67 16.43 21.24
N ASN A 94 5.02 17.71 21.42
CA ASN A 94 5.87 18.44 20.49
C ASN A 94 7.30 17.88 20.46
N SER A 95 7.87 17.58 21.63
CA SER A 95 9.16 16.89 21.77
C SER A 95 9.14 15.50 21.10
N GLU A 96 8.07 14.71 21.31
CA GLU A 96 7.90 13.39 20.69
C GLU A 96 7.74 13.47 19.16
N ALA A 97 7.00 14.46 18.65
CA ALA A 97 6.81 14.69 17.22
C ALA A 97 8.10 15.06 16.50
N ARG A 98 9.05 15.71 17.20
CA ARG A 98 10.40 16.00 16.69
C ARG A 98 11.39 14.84 16.85
N GLY A 99 11.04 13.82 17.64
CA GLY A 99 11.93 12.71 17.94
C GLY A 99 13.01 13.02 18.98
N ALA A 100 12.86 14.11 19.74
CA ALA A 100 13.80 14.52 20.76
C ALA A 100 13.88 13.48 21.90
N LYS A 101 15.06 13.28 22.49
CA LYS A 101 15.29 12.28 23.57
C LYS A 101 14.76 12.76 24.93
N GLN A 102 14.70 14.07 25.13
CA GLN A 102 14.29 14.70 26.38
C GLN A 102 13.36 15.90 26.11
N ILE A 103 12.55 16.26 27.10
CA ILE A 103 11.72 17.47 27.05
C ILE A 103 12.55 18.64 27.56
N GLU A 104 12.81 19.62 26.70
CA GLU A 104 13.65 20.77 27.01
C GLU A 104 12.86 21.98 27.51
N THR A 105 13.57 22.93 28.12
CA THR A 105 12.96 24.17 28.62
C THR A 105 12.26 24.98 27.53
N THR A 106 12.72 24.85 26.28
CA THR A 106 12.14 25.47 25.07
C THR A 106 10.82 24.83 24.67
N ASP A 107 10.69 23.50 24.79
CA ASP A 107 9.40 22.80 24.58
C ASP A 107 8.34 23.27 25.58
N ILE A 108 8.76 23.44 26.85
CA ILE A 108 7.89 23.91 27.92
C ILE A 108 7.46 25.36 27.62
N LEU A 109 8.39 26.26 27.29
CA LEU A 109 8.06 27.64 26.99
C LEU A 109 7.16 27.76 25.76
N GLN A 110 7.41 27.00 24.70
CA GLN A 110 6.59 26.97 23.49
C GLN A 110 5.15 26.58 23.79
N ALA A 111 4.94 25.59 24.67
CA ALA A 111 3.60 25.22 25.11
C ALA A 111 2.93 26.28 25.99
N LEU A 112 3.70 26.98 26.85
CA LEU A 112 3.22 28.08 27.69
C LEU A 112 2.79 29.32 26.89
N VAL A 113 3.32 29.49 25.67
CA VAL A 113 2.94 30.57 24.75
C VAL A 113 2.06 30.10 23.59
N SER A 114 1.56 28.86 23.62
CA SER A 114 0.77 28.27 22.52
C SER A 114 -0.56 28.96 22.22
N SER A 115 -1.11 29.70 23.19
CA SER A 115 -2.33 30.49 23.02
C SER A 115 -2.24 31.80 23.79
N GLU A 116 -2.71 32.89 23.18
CA GLU A 116 -2.81 34.21 23.83
C GLU A 116 -3.74 34.21 25.05
N GLN A 117 -4.56 33.16 25.22
CA GLN A 117 -5.45 33.00 26.37
C GLN A 117 -4.73 32.44 27.62
N ILE A 118 -3.47 32.00 27.48
CA ILE A 118 -2.66 31.50 28.59
C ILE A 118 -2.03 32.67 29.33
N LEU A 119 -2.07 32.64 30.66
CA LEU A 119 -1.60 33.75 31.50
C LEU A 119 -0.10 34.05 31.28
N SER A 120 0.73 33.04 31.05
CA SER A 120 2.15 33.24 30.68
C SER A 120 2.33 34.04 29.38
N ALA A 121 1.50 33.80 28.37
CA ALA A 121 1.55 34.57 27.12
C ALA A 121 1.10 36.03 27.33
N MET A 122 0.07 36.24 28.16
CA MET A 122 -0.40 37.60 28.51
C MET A 122 0.67 38.38 29.28
N ILE A 123 1.35 37.75 30.25
CA ILE A 123 2.43 38.37 31.03
C ILE A 123 3.58 38.78 30.10
N LEU A 124 4.00 37.91 29.17
CA LEU A 124 5.06 38.23 28.21
C LEU A 124 4.67 39.39 27.30
N LYS A 125 3.42 39.43 26.82
CA LYS A 125 2.91 40.52 25.97
C LYS A 125 2.91 41.87 26.70
N ASN A 126 2.62 41.89 28.00
CA ASN A 126 2.69 43.10 28.82
C ASN A 126 4.12 43.57 29.13
N LEU A 127 5.09 42.66 29.04
CA LEU A 127 6.52 42.97 29.13
C LEU A 127 7.11 43.33 27.75
N ASP A 128 6.27 43.72 26.79
CA ASP A 128 6.63 44.11 25.42
C ASP A 128 7.35 43.00 24.62
N VAL A 129 7.13 41.73 24.96
CA VAL A 129 7.66 40.60 24.18
C VAL A 129 6.71 40.27 23.03
N ASP A 130 7.24 40.31 21.81
CA ASP A 130 6.54 39.83 20.61
C ASP A 130 6.48 38.28 20.63
N ILE A 131 5.25 37.76 20.80
CA ILE A 131 5.00 36.32 20.94
C ILE A 131 5.28 35.57 19.63
N ASP A 132 5.08 36.20 18.47
CA ASP A 132 5.32 35.54 17.18
C ASP A 132 6.82 35.42 16.92
N ASN A 133 7.60 36.49 17.19
CA ASN A 133 9.07 36.42 17.13
C ASN A 133 9.66 35.44 18.16
N LEU A 134 9.09 35.39 19.37
CA LEU A 134 9.50 34.42 20.39
C LEU A 134 9.26 32.97 19.94
N ARG A 135 8.16 32.71 19.24
CA ARG A 135 7.89 31.36 18.70
C ARG A 135 8.89 30.98 17.62
N ASP A 136 9.21 31.90 16.71
CA ASP A 136 10.20 31.67 15.66
C ASP A 136 11.59 31.36 16.27
N GLU A 137 12.03 32.13 17.28
CA GLU A 137 13.30 31.86 17.98
C GLU A 137 13.30 30.52 18.74
N LEU A 138 12.16 30.11 19.31
CA LEU A 138 12.02 28.83 19.99
C LEU A 138 12.02 27.66 19.01
N ASP A 139 11.38 27.81 17.84
CA ASP A 139 11.40 26.81 16.78
C ASP A 139 12.82 26.64 16.21
N ASP A 140 13.53 27.73 15.96
CA ASP A 140 14.93 27.69 15.56
C ASP A 140 15.81 27.03 16.64
N ALA A 141 15.62 27.38 17.91
CA ALA A 141 16.38 26.78 19.01
C ALA A 141 16.10 25.28 19.19
N ASN A 142 14.86 24.85 18.95
CA ASN A 142 14.46 23.44 19.00
C ASN A 142 14.99 22.64 17.80
N ASN A 143 15.03 23.24 16.62
CA ASN A 143 15.57 22.61 15.40
C ASN A 143 17.11 22.48 15.43
N LEU A 144 17.79 23.37 16.15
CA LEU A 144 19.24 23.32 16.33
C LEU A 144 19.72 22.20 17.29
N ASP A 145 18.81 21.59 18.07
CA ASP A 145 19.16 20.65 19.15
C ASP A 145 18.98 19.16 18.81
N ASP A 146 18.31 18.82 17.70
CA ASP A 146 18.20 17.43 17.21
C ASP A 146 19.48 16.94 16.48
N GLY A 147 20.64 17.37 17.00
CA GLY A 147 21.94 17.20 16.36
C GLY A 147 23.09 16.84 17.31
N GLU A 148 22.87 16.13 18.41
CA GLU A 148 23.95 15.34 19.04
C GLU A 148 24.18 14.03 18.28
N VAL A 149 24.77 14.18 17.09
CA VAL A 149 25.74 13.20 16.59
C VAL A 149 27.11 13.75 16.95
N SER A 150 27.73 13.11 17.95
CA SER A 150 29.17 13.06 18.23
C SER A 150 30.01 14.20 17.61
N ARG A 151 30.17 15.30 18.34
CA ARG A 151 31.32 16.19 18.15
C ARG A 151 32.57 15.46 18.67
N PRO A 152 33.58 15.17 17.83
CA PRO A 152 34.91 14.90 18.36
C PRO A 152 35.47 16.21 18.91
N GLU A 153 36.32 16.06 19.91
CA GLU A 153 37.05 17.11 20.63
C GLU A 153 37.50 18.27 19.75
N SER A 154 37.36 19.46 20.33
CA SER A 154 37.79 20.75 19.80
C SER A 154 39.27 20.72 19.40
N SER A 155 39.51 20.54 18.11
CA SER A 155 40.66 21.12 17.43
C SER A 155 40.20 22.46 16.84
N GLN A 156 40.88 23.53 17.23
CA GLN A 156 40.73 24.87 16.67
C GLN A 156 40.56 24.84 15.14
N VAL A 157 39.64 25.64 14.58
CA VAL A 157 39.89 26.60 13.50
C VAL A 157 38.61 27.40 13.21
N SER A 158 38.76 28.71 13.27
CA SER A 158 37.94 29.76 12.66
C SER A 158 37.85 29.63 11.12
N GLY A 159 36.66 29.76 10.53
CA GLY A 159 36.52 30.06 9.10
C GLY A 159 35.09 29.91 8.58
N GLN A 160 34.59 30.94 7.89
CA GLN A 160 33.38 30.85 7.06
C GLN A 160 33.51 29.68 6.07
N SER A 161 32.42 28.92 5.87
CA SER A 161 32.41 27.82 4.90
C SER A 161 32.79 28.33 3.50
N GLN A 162 33.69 27.62 2.81
CA GLN A 162 34.04 27.92 1.42
C GLN A 162 32.91 27.56 0.44
N THR A 163 31.90 26.82 0.90
CA THR A 163 30.80 26.34 0.07
C THR A 163 29.41 26.57 0.71
N PRO A 164 29.00 27.84 0.92
CA PRO A 164 27.77 28.16 1.66
C PRO A 164 26.48 27.75 0.93
N MET A 165 26.42 27.79 -0.40
CA MET A 165 25.21 27.35 -1.14
C MET A 165 25.11 25.83 -1.13
N LEU A 166 26.22 25.11 -1.32
CA LEU A 166 26.22 23.65 -1.28
C LEU A 166 25.90 23.11 0.11
N ASP A 167 26.35 23.78 1.17
CA ASP A 167 26.03 23.35 2.54
C ASP A 167 24.54 23.58 2.90
N ARG A 168 23.87 24.52 2.21
CA ARG A 168 22.44 24.81 2.42
C ARG A 168 21.51 23.92 1.60
N PHE A 169 21.85 23.67 0.34
CA PHE A 169 20.98 22.96 -0.61
C PHE A 169 21.47 21.56 -0.97
N GLY A 170 22.58 21.12 -0.38
CA GLY A 170 23.19 19.84 -0.67
C GLY A 170 23.55 19.04 0.58
N VAL A 171 23.71 17.74 0.38
CA VAL A 171 24.11 16.76 1.40
C VAL A 171 25.47 16.21 1.03
N ASP A 172 26.45 16.38 1.92
CA ASP A 172 27.81 15.85 1.73
C ASP A 172 27.83 14.33 1.98
N LEU A 173 27.90 13.56 0.90
CA LEU A 173 27.90 12.10 0.96
C LEU A 173 29.21 11.55 1.56
N ASN A 174 30.32 12.26 1.41
CA ASN A 174 31.58 11.85 2.04
C ASN A 174 31.51 11.93 3.57
N LYS A 175 30.82 12.95 4.10
CA LYS A 175 30.57 13.06 5.55
C LYS A 175 29.70 11.90 6.04
N ARG A 176 28.59 11.61 5.35
CA ARG A 176 27.73 10.45 5.66
C ARG A 176 28.49 9.13 5.62
N ALA A 177 29.33 8.93 4.60
CA ALA A 177 30.19 7.75 4.50
C ALA A 177 31.13 7.62 5.71
N LYS A 178 31.77 8.73 6.12
CA LYS A 178 32.71 8.76 7.25
C LYS A 178 32.02 8.48 8.59
N ASN A 179 30.76 8.88 8.73
CA ASN A 179 29.95 8.64 9.92
C ASN A 179 29.36 7.20 9.98
N GLY A 180 29.42 6.45 8.87
CA GLY A 180 28.79 5.13 8.77
C GLY A 180 27.30 5.17 8.41
N ASP A 181 26.78 6.32 7.97
CA ASP A 181 25.37 6.55 7.65
C ASP A 181 24.97 6.05 6.24
N ILE A 182 25.91 5.46 5.51
CA ILE A 182 25.70 4.91 4.17
C ILE A 182 25.59 3.39 4.25
N ASP A 183 24.67 2.82 3.48
CA ASP A 183 24.48 1.39 3.36
C ASP A 183 25.59 0.73 2.54
N PRO A 184 25.98 -0.52 2.86
CA PRO A 184 26.97 -1.23 2.07
C PRO A 184 26.43 -1.46 0.65
N VAL A 185 27.19 -1.00 -0.33
CA VAL A 185 26.82 -1.14 -1.75
C VAL A 185 27.37 -2.44 -2.30
N ILE A 186 26.47 -3.35 -2.66
CA ILE A 186 26.81 -4.72 -3.06
C ILE A 186 26.42 -4.94 -4.52
N GLY A 187 27.28 -5.62 -5.28
CA GLY A 187 27.00 -6.02 -6.66
C GLY A 187 27.12 -4.92 -7.73
N ARG A 188 27.57 -3.71 -7.39
CA ARG A 188 27.67 -2.56 -8.33
C ARG A 188 29.10 -2.16 -8.71
N GLN A 189 30.07 -3.06 -8.56
CA GLN A 189 31.49 -2.73 -8.78
C GLN A 189 31.78 -2.32 -10.23
N LYS A 190 31.18 -2.99 -11.23
CA LYS A 190 31.42 -2.69 -12.65
C LYS A 190 30.95 -1.29 -13.03
N GLU A 191 29.79 -0.90 -12.53
CA GLU A 191 29.20 0.42 -12.73
C GLU A 191 30.01 1.50 -12.00
N LEU A 192 30.44 1.22 -10.76
CA LEU A 192 31.29 2.11 -9.99
C LEU A 192 32.66 2.35 -10.66
N ASP A 193 33.34 1.28 -11.09
CA ASP A 193 34.60 1.37 -11.82
C ASP A 193 34.43 2.22 -13.10
N ARG A 194 33.29 2.05 -13.78
CA ARG A 194 32.95 2.84 -14.97
C ARG A 194 32.72 4.31 -14.64
N VAL A 195 32.05 4.62 -13.53
CA VAL A 195 31.84 5.99 -13.04
C VAL A 195 33.17 6.65 -12.72
N ILE A 196 34.05 5.97 -11.98
CA ILE A 196 35.41 6.43 -11.65
C ILE A 196 36.20 6.69 -12.94
N GLN A 197 36.17 5.76 -13.89
CA GLN A 197 36.85 5.90 -15.19
C GLN A 197 36.36 7.13 -15.97
N ILE A 198 35.07 7.46 -15.90
CA ILE A 198 34.50 8.63 -16.56
C ILE A 198 34.93 9.91 -15.85
N LEU A 199 34.84 9.95 -14.52
CA LEU A 199 35.21 11.13 -13.73
C LEU A 199 36.68 11.53 -13.88
N SER A 200 37.58 10.56 -14.05
CA SER A 200 39.02 10.79 -14.28
C SER A 200 39.36 11.23 -15.70
N ARG A 201 38.38 11.40 -16.61
CA ARG A 201 38.65 11.93 -17.96
C ARG A 201 38.90 13.44 -17.93
N ARG A 202 39.70 13.92 -18.88
CA ARG A 202 39.93 15.37 -19.09
C ARG A 202 38.71 16.09 -19.69
N THR A 203 37.95 15.42 -20.55
CA THR A 203 36.73 15.94 -21.18
C THR A 203 35.63 14.88 -21.15
N LYS A 204 34.36 15.30 -21.18
CA LYS A 204 33.19 14.41 -21.00
C LYS A 204 33.30 13.55 -19.74
N ASN A 205 33.63 14.22 -18.63
CA ASN A 205 33.85 13.64 -17.32
C ASN A 205 32.59 13.62 -16.45
N ASN A 206 31.41 13.62 -17.08
CA ASN A 206 30.13 13.62 -16.39
C ASN A 206 29.42 12.29 -16.67
N PRO A 207 29.37 11.35 -15.71
CA PRO A 207 28.59 10.13 -15.88
C PRO A 207 27.09 10.41 -15.73
N LEU A 208 26.29 9.73 -16.54
CA LEU A 208 24.83 9.73 -16.44
C LEU A 208 24.34 8.30 -16.20
N LEU A 209 23.86 8.04 -14.99
CA LEU A 209 23.30 6.78 -14.56
C LEU A 209 21.86 6.66 -15.09
N VAL A 210 21.63 5.68 -15.96
CA VAL A 210 20.31 5.42 -16.55
C VAL A 210 19.86 4.01 -16.22
N GLY A 211 18.73 3.90 -15.56
CA GLY A 211 18.14 2.63 -15.13
C GLY A 211 16.75 2.84 -14.53
N GLU A 212 15.97 1.78 -14.41
CA GLU A 212 14.61 1.84 -13.86
C GLU A 212 14.58 2.36 -12.40
N PRO A 213 13.44 2.86 -11.89
CA PRO A 213 13.29 3.18 -10.47
C PRO A 213 13.64 1.98 -9.57
N GLY A 214 14.22 2.26 -8.40
CA GLY A 214 14.54 1.21 -7.42
C GLY A 214 15.81 0.38 -7.68
N VAL A 215 16.45 0.45 -8.86
CA VAL A 215 17.64 -0.38 -9.15
C VAL A 215 18.92 0.02 -8.39
N GLY A 216 18.89 1.09 -7.58
CA GLY A 216 20.05 1.54 -6.80
C GLY A 216 20.97 2.53 -7.52
N LYS A 217 20.41 3.52 -8.24
CA LYS A 217 21.19 4.60 -8.87
C LYS A 217 21.94 5.45 -7.83
N THR A 218 21.25 5.85 -6.76
CA THR A 218 21.81 6.62 -5.64
C THR A 218 22.89 5.86 -4.90
N ALA A 219 22.71 4.54 -4.74
CA ALA A 219 23.72 3.67 -4.14
C ALA A 219 25.08 3.72 -4.87
N VAL A 220 25.11 3.92 -6.19
CA VAL A 220 26.40 4.08 -6.92
C VAL A 220 27.13 5.36 -6.52
N ALA A 221 26.40 6.47 -6.30
CA ALA A 221 26.99 7.72 -5.85
C ALA A 221 27.48 7.63 -4.39
N GLU A 222 26.73 6.96 -3.53
CA GLU A 222 27.11 6.68 -2.14
C GLU A 222 28.32 5.73 -2.05
N ALA A 223 28.41 4.74 -2.93
CA ALA A 223 29.58 3.87 -3.04
C ALA A 223 30.84 4.66 -3.43
N LEU A 224 30.72 5.58 -4.39
CA LEU A 224 31.82 6.46 -4.77
C LEU A 224 32.31 7.30 -3.60
N ALA A 225 31.38 7.89 -2.82
CA ALA A 225 31.75 8.65 -1.63
C ALA A 225 32.50 7.78 -0.62
N SER A 226 32.03 6.56 -0.38
CA SER A 226 32.67 5.58 0.50
C SER A 226 34.08 5.20 0.03
N ASP A 227 34.27 4.96 -1.28
CA ASP A 227 35.57 4.63 -1.87
C ASP A 227 36.55 5.82 -1.84
N ILE A 228 36.05 7.05 -1.95
CA ILE A 228 36.87 8.26 -1.76
C ILE A 228 37.37 8.34 -0.32
N VAL A 229 36.48 8.16 0.68
CA VAL A 229 36.85 8.17 2.10
C VAL A 229 37.84 7.04 2.42
N ALA A 230 37.63 5.85 1.86
CA ALA A 230 38.52 4.70 2.01
C ALA A 230 39.82 4.79 1.17
N LYS A 231 40.00 5.86 0.39
CA LYS A 231 41.15 6.07 -0.53
C LYS A 231 41.33 4.94 -1.56
N LYS A 232 40.24 4.29 -1.97
CA LYS A 232 40.20 3.24 -3.00
C LYS A 232 40.10 3.80 -4.43
N VAL A 233 39.99 5.12 -4.57
CA VAL A 233 39.95 5.82 -5.87
C VAL A 233 41.33 6.30 -6.34
N PRO A 234 41.50 6.58 -7.64
CA PRO A 234 42.66 7.26 -8.21
C PRO A 234 43.01 8.58 -7.49
N ARG A 235 44.31 8.96 -7.50
CA ARG A 235 44.84 10.10 -6.73
C ARG A 235 44.15 11.44 -7.03
N ASP A 236 43.69 11.62 -8.26
CA ASP A 236 42.93 12.78 -8.73
C ASP A 236 41.55 12.92 -8.08
N LEU A 237 40.97 11.82 -7.58
CA LEU A 237 39.66 11.80 -6.93
C LEU A 237 39.72 11.72 -5.40
N GLN A 238 40.87 11.40 -4.80
CA GLN A 238 40.99 11.16 -3.34
C GLN A 238 40.60 12.37 -2.48
N ASN A 239 40.78 13.60 -2.99
CA ASN A 239 40.48 14.82 -2.26
C ASN A 239 39.13 15.45 -2.69
N LYS A 240 38.31 14.73 -3.46
CA LYS A 240 37.03 15.22 -3.95
C LYS A 240 35.92 15.01 -2.90
N ARG A 241 34.97 15.93 -2.85
CA ARG A 241 33.74 15.85 -2.06
C ARG A 241 32.58 15.55 -3.00
N VAL A 242 31.85 14.48 -2.76
CA VAL A 242 30.60 14.14 -3.47
C VAL A 242 29.45 14.80 -2.70
N VAL A 243 28.73 15.70 -3.37
CA VAL A 243 27.62 16.46 -2.78
C VAL A 243 26.35 16.16 -3.56
N SER A 244 25.35 15.57 -2.89
CA SER A 244 24.02 15.36 -3.45
C SER A 244 23.23 16.66 -3.40
N LEU A 245 22.69 17.10 -4.53
CA LEU A 245 21.92 18.33 -4.65
C LEU A 245 20.42 18.02 -4.58
N ASP A 246 19.69 18.71 -3.70
CA ASP A 246 18.23 18.68 -3.71
C ASP A 246 17.67 19.85 -4.54
N VAL A 247 17.26 19.53 -5.77
CA VAL A 247 16.68 20.50 -6.71
C VAL A 247 15.35 21.05 -6.19
N ASN A 248 14.56 20.25 -5.47
CA ASN A 248 13.25 20.68 -4.95
C ASN A 248 13.42 21.75 -3.87
N SER A 249 14.38 21.55 -2.96
CA SER A 249 14.73 22.56 -1.94
C SER A 249 15.25 23.87 -2.54
N MET A 250 15.90 23.83 -3.71
CA MET A 250 16.33 25.04 -4.40
C MET A 250 15.17 25.85 -4.99
N VAL A 251 14.13 25.15 -5.46
CA VAL A 251 12.89 25.76 -5.99
C VAL A 251 12.01 26.27 -4.85
N ALA A 252 12.02 25.58 -3.71
CA ALA A 252 11.27 25.98 -2.53
C ALA A 252 11.63 27.41 -2.07
N GLY A 253 10.59 28.21 -1.79
CA GLY A 253 10.73 29.59 -1.38
C GLY A 253 11.26 30.55 -2.47
N THR A 254 11.23 30.15 -3.74
CA THR A 254 11.37 31.11 -4.87
C THR A 254 9.99 31.59 -5.29
N ARG A 255 9.81 32.91 -5.39
CA ARG A 255 8.55 33.51 -5.89
C ARG A 255 8.58 33.68 -7.40
N TYR A 256 9.78 33.82 -7.97
CA TYR A 256 10.00 34.06 -9.39
C TYR A 256 11.03 33.08 -9.98
N ARG A 257 10.80 32.63 -11.21
CA ARG A 257 11.66 31.67 -11.92
C ARG A 257 13.13 32.12 -12.04
N GLY A 258 13.39 33.43 -12.17
CA GLY A 258 14.75 33.98 -12.23
C GLY A 258 15.55 33.82 -10.93
N GLU A 259 14.87 33.75 -9.77
CA GLU A 259 15.56 33.54 -8.48
C GLU A 259 16.16 32.14 -8.39
N PHE A 260 15.50 31.14 -8.98
CA PHE A 260 16.03 29.78 -9.08
C PHE A 260 17.27 29.72 -9.97
N GLU A 261 17.25 30.38 -11.14
CA GLU A 261 18.41 30.46 -12.02
C GLU A 261 19.58 31.19 -11.36
N GLU A 262 19.32 32.26 -10.62
CA GLU A 262 20.36 32.99 -9.87
C GLU A 262 20.98 32.12 -8.77
N ARG A 263 20.15 31.36 -8.03
CA ARG A 263 20.64 30.40 -7.03
C ARG A 263 21.52 29.33 -7.70
N LEU A 264 21.11 28.81 -8.86
CA LEU A 264 21.86 27.81 -9.59
C LEU A 264 23.18 28.36 -10.15
N ASP A 265 23.19 29.57 -10.70
CA ASP A 265 24.40 30.23 -11.20
C ASP A 265 25.41 30.50 -10.07
N ARG A 266 24.94 30.94 -8.89
CA ARG A 266 25.77 31.09 -7.69
C ARG A 266 26.39 29.75 -7.26
N LEU A 267 25.59 28.68 -7.24
CA LEU A 267 26.06 27.34 -6.91
C LEU A 267 27.13 26.85 -7.90
N ILE A 268 26.91 27.04 -9.20
CA ILE A 268 27.89 26.68 -10.23
C ILE A 268 29.21 27.43 -10.02
N LYS A 269 29.16 28.74 -9.75
CA LYS A 269 30.36 29.55 -9.46
C LYS A 269 31.13 29.04 -8.25
N GLU A 270 30.43 28.63 -7.20
CA GLU A 270 31.00 28.05 -5.97
C GLU A 270 31.70 26.69 -6.23
N VAL A 271 31.08 25.84 -7.06
CA VAL A 271 31.67 24.56 -7.48
C VAL A 271 32.93 24.78 -8.32
N ILE A 272 32.89 25.74 -9.25
CA ILE A 272 34.04 26.10 -10.10
C ILE A 272 35.21 26.65 -9.26
N SER A 273 34.93 27.48 -8.24
CA SER A 273 36.00 28.02 -7.40
C SER A 273 36.64 26.96 -6.51
N SER A 274 35.83 26.06 -5.96
CA SER A 274 36.27 25.02 -5.02
C SER A 274 37.12 23.94 -5.68
N LYS A 275 36.84 23.60 -6.97
CA LYS A 275 37.52 22.59 -7.79
C LYS A 275 37.56 21.16 -7.23
N ASN A 276 37.20 20.95 -5.97
CA ASN A 276 37.24 19.67 -5.29
C ASN A 276 35.83 19.06 -5.11
N VAL A 277 34.81 19.55 -5.81
CA VAL A 277 33.43 19.08 -5.66
C VAL A 277 33.02 18.24 -6.88
N ILE A 278 32.33 17.13 -6.61
CA ILE A 278 31.58 16.33 -7.57
C ILE A 278 30.10 16.46 -7.18
N LEU A 279 29.29 17.01 -8.07
CA LEU A 279 27.85 17.12 -7.84
C LEU A 279 27.16 15.81 -8.19
N PHE A 280 26.28 15.34 -7.32
CA PHE A 280 25.31 14.30 -7.63
C PHE A 280 23.92 14.92 -7.70
N VAL A 281 23.22 14.70 -8.81
CA VAL A 281 21.84 15.16 -8.99
C VAL A 281 21.00 13.93 -9.26
N ASP A 282 20.19 13.56 -8.28
CA ASP A 282 19.13 12.59 -8.51
C ASP A 282 18.04 13.22 -9.38
N GLU A 283 17.41 12.41 -10.23
CA GLU A 283 16.40 12.88 -11.18
C GLU A 283 16.85 14.10 -12.01
N ILE A 284 18.05 14.05 -12.61
CA ILE A 284 18.65 15.18 -13.35
C ILE A 284 17.75 15.77 -14.45
N HIS A 285 16.81 14.99 -14.96
CA HIS A 285 15.82 15.44 -15.94
C HIS A 285 14.91 16.55 -15.37
N THR A 286 14.77 16.71 -14.06
CA THR A 286 14.02 17.82 -13.42
C THR A 286 14.63 19.19 -13.76
N LEU A 287 15.96 19.28 -13.82
CA LEU A 287 16.69 20.46 -14.28
C LEU A 287 16.43 20.76 -15.77
N VAL A 288 16.04 19.75 -16.54
CA VAL A 288 15.65 19.92 -17.96
C VAL A 288 14.17 20.31 -18.04
N LYS A 289 13.27 19.60 -17.34
CA LYS A 289 11.81 19.78 -17.29
C LYS A 289 11.37 21.15 -16.76
N ALA A 290 12.14 21.77 -15.86
CA ALA A 290 11.82 23.07 -15.29
C ALA A 290 11.62 24.21 -16.33
N GLY A 291 11.83 23.95 -17.63
CA GLY A 291 11.58 24.86 -18.74
C GLY A 291 10.64 24.38 -19.86
N ASP A 292 9.94 23.25 -19.76
CA ASP A 292 9.11 22.70 -20.86
C ASP A 292 7.70 23.36 -21.01
N ALA A 293 7.35 24.35 -20.18
CA ALA A 293 6.18 25.19 -20.43
C ALA A 293 6.50 26.18 -21.56
N GLU A 294 5.66 26.24 -22.61
CA GLU A 294 5.83 27.04 -23.83
C GLU A 294 6.51 28.40 -23.58
N GLY A 295 7.83 28.47 -23.84
CA GLY A 295 8.62 29.71 -23.82
C GLY A 295 9.65 29.89 -22.69
N ALA A 296 9.87 28.95 -21.78
CA ALA A 296 10.89 29.09 -20.71
C ALA A 296 12.30 28.59 -21.12
N MET A 297 13.34 29.32 -20.74
CA MET A 297 14.72 28.84 -20.84
C MET A 297 14.98 27.77 -19.76
N SER A 298 15.52 26.62 -20.17
CA SER A 298 15.82 25.49 -19.28
C SER A 298 17.10 25.74 -18.48
N ALA A 299 17.13 25.34 -17.19
CA ALA A 299 18.32 25.39 -16.33
C ALA A 299 19.53 24.62 -16.91
N SER A 300 19.28 23.70 -17.85
CA SER A 300 20.31 23.08 -18.68
C SER A 300 21.18 24.09 -19.44
N ASN A 301 20.66 25.26 -19.82
CA ASN A 301 21.41 26.31 -20.52
C ASN A 301 22.49 26.94 -19.64
N THR A 302 22.24 27.07 -18.33
CA THR A 302 23.22 27.57 -17.36
C THR A 302 24.35 26.56 -17.14
N LEU A 303 24.03 25.26 -17.17
CA LEU A 303 24.99 24.17 -16.94
C LEU A 303 25.85 23.83 -18.17
N LYS A 304 25.30 23.97 -19.40
CA LYS A 304 25.96 23.58 -20.66
C LYS A 304 27.38 24.15 -20.82
N PRO A 305 27.67 25.44 -20.55
CA PRO A 305 29.01 26.00 -20.69
C PRO A 305 30.01 25.39 -19.71
N ALA A 306 29.64 25.23 -18.44
CA ALA A 306 30.50 24.68 -17.40
C ALA A 306 30.81 23.19 -17.66
N LEU A 307 29.80 22.41 -18.05
CA LEU A 307 29.95 21.00 -18.42
C LEU A 307 30.79 20.81 -19.70
N ALA A 308 30.69 21.74 -20.66
CA ALA A 308 31.48 21.68 -21.90
C ALA A 308 32.96 21.90 -21.68
N ARG A 309 33.31 22.86 -20.80
CA ARG A 309 34.71 23.17 -20.45
C ARG A 309 35.32 22.14 -19.50
N GLY A 310 34.49 21.37 -18.81
CA GLY A 310 34.94 20.43 -17.77
C GLY A 310 35.29 21.12 -16.46
N ASP A 311 34.80 22.35 -16.25
CA ASP A 311 35.04 23.13 -15.03
C ASP A 311 34.32 22.53 -13.81
N ILE A 312 33.25 21.78 -14.06
CA ILE A 312 32.47 21.07 -13.05
C ILE A 312 32.41 19.58 -13.39
N GLN A 313 32.35 18.74 -12.35
CA GLN A 313 32.09 17.31 -12.46
C GLN A 313 30.71 17.01 -11.90
N LEU A 314 29.87 16.36 -12.69
CA LEU A 314 28.49 16.05 -12.33
C LEU A 314 28.13 14.61 -12.64
N ILE A 315 27.55 13.92 -11.66
CA ILE A 315 26.91 12.61 -11.78
C ILE A 315 25.40 12.85 -11.82
N GLY A 316 24.77 12.52 -12.94
CA GLY A 316 23.32 12.59 -13.07
C GLY A 316 22.70 11.21 -12.93
N ALA A 317 21.52 11.11 -12.33
CA ALA A 317 20.70 9.90 -12.35
C ALA A 317 19.32 10.18 -12.98
N THR A 318 18.81 9.24 -13.79
CA THR A 318 17.47 9.34 -14.38
C THR A 318 16.93 7.95 -14.75
N THR A 319 15.61 7.86 -14.98
CA THR A 319 14.98 6.68 -15.56
C THR A 319 15.17 6.61 -17.08
N PHE A 320 15.00 5.42 -17.68
CA PHE A 320 15.02 5.26 -19.14
C PHE A 320 13.91 6.06 -19.82
N GLU A 321 12.72 6.04 -19.23
CA GLU A 321 11.56 6.76 -19.75
C GLU A 321 11.80 8.27 -19.78
N GLU A 322 12.31 8.85 -18.71
CA GLU A 322 12.57 10.28 -18.61
C GLU A 322 13.77 10.72 -19.46
N TYR A 323 14.79 9.86 -19.56
CA TYR A 323 15.89 10.07 -20.48
C TYR A 323 15.38 10.23 -21.92
N ARG A 324 14.50 9.33 -22.37
CA ARG A 324 13.92 9.37 -23.72
C ARG A 324 12.96 10.55 -23.92
N LYS A 325 12.10 10.82 -22.93
CA LYS A 325 11.07 11.88 -23.04
C LYS A 325 11.65 13.29 -22.99
N HIS A 326 12.66 13.53 -22.16
CA HIS A 326 13.13 14.89 -21.85
C HIS A 326 14.59 15.13 -22.20
N MET A 327 15.49 14.19 -21.87
CA MET A 327 16.93 14.43 -22.07
C MET A 327 17.35 14.28 -23.54
N GLU A 328 16.92 13.21 -24.21
CA GLU A 328 17.36 12.86 -25.57
C GLU A 328 16.98 13.94 -26.61
N LYS A 329 15.92 14.71 -26.35
CA LYS A 329 15.51 15.86 -27.17
C LYS A 329 16.56 16.98 -27.19
N ASP A 330 17.30 17.18 -26.10
CA ASP A 330 18.39 18.17 -26.02
C ASP A 330 19.76 17.51 -26.25
N SER A 331 20.08 17.32 -27.53
CA SER A 331 21.36 16.79 -28.01
C SER A 331 22.57 17.56 -27.47
N ALA A 332 22.47 18.87 -27.25
CA ALA A 332 23.60 19.67 -26.78
C ALA A 332 23.93 19.38 -25.31
N PHE A 333 22.91 19.16 -24.48
CA PHE A 333 23.08 18.79 -23.07
C PHE A 333 23.57 17.34 -22.92
N VAL A 334 22.92 16.39 -23.59
CA VAL A 334 23.25 14.95 -23.47
C VAL A 334 24.67 14.64 -23.93
N ARG A 335 25.19 15.34 -24.95
CA ARG A 335 26.58 15.19 -25.43
C ARG A 335 27.65 15.52 -24.38
N ARG A 336 27.29 16.13 -23.24
CA ARG A 336 28.18 16.42 -22.12
C ARG A 336 28.33 15.24 -21.16
N PHE A 337 27.44 14.27 -21.26
CA PHE A 337 27.40 13.10 -20.40
C PHE A 337 27.90 11.84 -21.10
N GLN A 338 28.41 10.91 -20.30
CA GLN A 338 28.68 9.54 -20.72
C GLN A 338 27.69 8.61 -20.02
N LEU A 339 26.90 7.89 -20.82
CA LEU A 339 25.88 6.97 -20.32
C LEU A 339 26.51 5.77 -19.59
N VAL A 340 25.97 5.46 -18.40
CA VAL A 340 26.22 4.25 -17.63
C VAL A 340 24.86 3.60 -17.38
N ARG A 341 24.63 2.42 -17.97
CA ARG A 341 23.36 1.71 -17.82
C ARG A 341 23.38 0.85 -16.55
N LEU A 342 22.35 0.99 -15.73
CA LEU A 342 22.11 0.11 -14.59
C LEU A 342 20.98 -0.84 -14.94
N SER A 343 21.26 -2.13 -14.92
CA SER A 343 20.24 -3.18 -14.99
C SER A 343 19.71 -3.53 -13.61
N GLU A 344 18.51 -4.09 -13.58
CA GLU A 344 17.99 -4.81 -12.40
C GLU A 344 19.00 -5.90 -11.99
N PRO A 345 19.33 -6.02 -10.69
CA PRO A 345 20.22 -7.07 -10.20
C PRO A 345 19.54 -8.44 -10.33
N SER A 346 20.37 -9.48 -10.48
CA SER A 346 19.89 -10.86 -10.44
C SER A 346 19.33 -11.23 -9.06
N SER A 347 18.55 -12.32 -8.99
CA SER A 347 18.02 -12.82 -7.71
C SER A 347 19.14 -13.16 -6.71
N GLU A 348 20.28 -13.69 -7.19
CA GLU A 348 21.45 -13.97 -6.36
C GLU A 348 22.14 -12.70 -5.85
N GLU A 349 22.28 -11.68 -6.70
CA GLU A 349 22.83 -10.37 -6.28
C GLU A 349 21.89 -9.67 -5.30
N THR A 350 20.57 -9.75 -5.53
CA THR A 350 19.55 -9.19 -4.64
C THR A 350 19.61 -9.83 -3.26
N LEU A 351 19.76 -11.16 -3.20
CA LEU A 351 19.89 -11.86 -1.92
C LEU A 351 21.13 -11.37 -1.14
N LYS A 352 22.28 -11.23 -1.81
CA LYS A 352 23.50 -10.68 -1.19
C LYS A 352 23.32 -9.24 -0.72
N ILE A 353 22.57 -8.42 -1.46
CA ILE A 353 22.21 -7.06 -1.04
C ILE A 353 21.40 -7.12 0.27
N LEU A 354 20.36 -7.96 0.34
CA LEU A 354 19.56 -8.14 1.55
C LEU A 354 20.38 -8.66 2.74
N GLU A 355 21.30 -9.61 2.52
CA GLU A 355 22.22 -10.10 3.56
C GLU A 355 23.11 -8.98 4.11
N GLY A 356 23.57 -8.07 3.26
CA GLY A 356 24.36 -6.91 3.68
C GLY A 356 23.57 -5.85 4.44
N LEU A 357 22.27 -5.72 4.16
CA LEU A 357 21.36 -4.81 4.85
C LEU A 357 20.72 -5.41 6.11
N LYS A 358 20.78 -6.74 6.25
CA LYS A 358 20.13 -7.51 7.32
C LYS A 358 20.33 -6.91 8.70
N SER A 359 21.58 -6.65 9.10
CA SER A 359 21.89 -6.17 10.45
C SER A 359 21.26 -4.82 10.75
N LYS A 360 21.22 -3.91 9.77
CA LYS A 360 20.62 -2.58 9.92
C LYS A 360 19.11 -2.66 10.16
N TYR A 361 18.40 -3.49 9.40
CA TYR A 361 16.96 -3.71 9.60
C TYR A 361 16.65 -4.45 10.90
N GLU A 362 17.45 -5.45 11.27
CA GLU A 362 17.30 -6.16 12.55
C GLU A 362 17.44 -5.22 13.75
N ASP A 363 18.42 -4.31 13.73
CA ASP A 363 18.64 -3.38 14.82
C ASP A 363 17.61 -2.24 14.84
N TYR A 364 17.20 -1.73 13.66
CA TYR A 364 16.17 -0.69 13.55
C TYR A 364 14.80 -1.18 14.04
N HIS A 365 14.37 -2.37 13.60
CA HIS A 365 13.08 -2.93 13.97
C HIS A 365 13.10 -3.76 15.25
N ARG A 366 14.29 -4.10 15.77
CA ARG A 366 14.49 -4.99 16.92
C ARG A 366 13.92 -6.40 16.68
N VAL A 367 14.04 -6.89 15.46
CA VAL A 367 13.63 -8.24 15.04
C VAL A 367 14.85 -9.06 14.61
N THR A 368 14.66 -10.35 14.36
CA THR A 368 15.66 -11.21 13.73
C THR A 368 15.12 -11.70 12.40
N LEU A 369 15.88 -11.50 11.32
CA LEU A 369 15.54 -11.92 9.97
C LEU A 369 16.10 -13.34 9.72
N SER A 370 15.21 -14.30 9.46
CA SER A 370 15.64 -15.63 9.04
C SER A 370 16.20 -15.61 7.60
N GLU A 371 17.17 -16.48 7.29
CA GLU A 371 17.70 -16.61 5.92
C GLU A 371 16.59 -17.00 4.93
N GLU A 372 15.67 -17.86 5.37
CA GLU A 372 14.49 -18.26 4.61
C GLU A 372 13.56 -17.07 4.28
N ALA A 373 13.46 -16.08 5.18
CA ALA A 373 12.69 -14.86 4.91
C ALA A 373 13.34 -14.02 3.80
N LEU A 374 14.66 -13.86 3.80
CA LEU A 374 15.38 -13.12 2.75
C LEU A 374 15.18 -13.80 1.38
N GLN A 375 15.35 -15.13 1.33
CA GLN A 375 15.11 -15.90 0.11
C GLN A 375 13.65 -15.80 -0.36
N SER A 376 12.70 -15.85 0.58
CA SER A 376 11.27 -15.68 0.30
C SER A 376 10.96 -14.29 -0.24
N ALA A 377 11.57 -13.23 0.32
CA ALA A 377 11.38 -11.87 -0.15
C ALA A 377 11.82 -11.70 -1.61
N VAL A 378 12.99 -12.23 -1.98
CA VAL A 378 13.47 -12.20 -3.38
C VAL A 378 12.55 -13.00 -4.31
N ASN A 379 12.21 -14.23 -3.93
CA ASN A 379 11.42 -15.12 -4.78
C ASN A 379 9.98 -14.62 -4.96
N LEU A 380 9.32 -14.24 -3.87
CA LEU A 380 7.94 -13.77 -3.91
C LEU A 380 7.82 -12.41 -4.58
N SER A 381 8.73 -11.46 -4.29
CA SER A 381 8.71 -10.18 -5.01
C SER A 381 8.94 -10.35 -6.51
N SER A 382 9.83 -11.25 -6.93
CA SER A 382 10.09 -11.49 -8.36
C SER A 382 8.91 -12.15 -9.07
N ARG A 383 8.13 -12.97 -8.36
CA ARG A 383 7.01 -13.73 -8.93
C ARG A 383 5.68 -12.99 -8.89
N TYR A 384 5.43 -12.22 -7.84
CA TYR A 384 4.12 -11.61 -7.55
C TYR A 384 4.11 -10.08 -7.74
N ILE A 385 5.26 -9.40 -7.72
CA ILE A 385 5.38 -7.94 -7.85
C ILE A 385 6.15 -7.62 -9.14
N ALA A 386 5.43 -7.44 -10.24
CA ALA A 386 5.99 -7.29 -11.59
C ALA A 386 6.21 -5.84 -12.02
N ASP A 387 5.51 -4.89 -11.41
CA ASP A 387 5.55 -3.45 -11.72
C ASP A 387 6.70 -2.71 -11.07
N ARG A 388 7.42 -3.37 -10.15
CA ARG A 388 8.61 -2.86 -9.46
C ARG A 388 9.85 -3.69 -9.79
N PHE A 389 11.02 -3.08 -9.62
CA PHE A 389 12.31 -3.68 -9.92
C PHE A 389 13.08 -4.03 -8.65
N GLN A 390 13.96 -5.03 -8.71
CA GLN A 390 14.92 -5.32 -7.67
C GLN A 390 16.03 -4.25 -7.58
N PRO A 391 16.68 -4.08 -6.41
CA PRO A 391 16.41 -4.76 -5.13
C PRO A 391 15.29 -4.11 -4.28
N ASP A 392 14.82 -2.94 -4.69
CA ASP A 392 13.84 -2.09 -3.98
C ASP A 392 12.61 -2.86 -3.49
N LYS A 393 11.94 -3.59 -4.36
CA LYS A 393 10.74 -4.36 -3.97
C LYS A 393 11.00 -5.43 -2.91
N ALA A 394 12.19 -6.04 -2.89
CA ALA A 394 12.51 -7.05 -1.89
C ALA A 394 12.93 -6.41 -0.55
N ILE A 395 13.61 -5.26 -0.61
CA ILE A 395 13.97 -4.46 0.57
C ILE A 395 12.70 -3.99 1.28
N ASP A 396 11.75 -3.41 0.55
CA ASP A 396 10.50 -2.93 1.14
C ASP A 396 9.67 -4.07 1.76
N LEU A 397 9.65 -5.26 1.15
CA LEU A 397 8.98 -6.42 1.76
C LEU A 397 9.61 -6.82 3.09
N ILE A 398 10.94 -6.78 3.19
CA ILE A 398 11.66 -7.06 4.42
C ILE A 398 11.38 -6.00 5.47
N ASP A 399 11.37 -4.73 5.07
CA ASP A 399 11.10 -3.59 5.94
C ASP A 399 9.68 -3.65 6.52
N GLU A 400 8.67 -3.83 5.66
CA GLU A 400 7.27 -3.91 6.08
C GLU A 400 6.98 -5.18 6.88
N ALA A 401 7.53 -6.34 6.52
CA ALA A 401 7.37 -7.55 7.31
C ALA A 401 8.03 -7.41 8.69
N SER A 402 9.18 -6.76 8.77
CA SER A 402 9.85 -6.46 10.03
C SER A 402 9.02 -5.52 10.90
N ALA A 403 8.46 -4.46 10.31
CA ALA A 403 7.56 -3.54 10.99
C ALA A 403 6.26 -4.23 11.44
N ALA A 404 5.66 -5.10 10.62
CA ALA A 404 4.45 -5.84 10.97
C ALA A 404 4.69 -6.83 12.11
N VAL A 405 5.78 -7.59 12.07
CA VAL A 405 6.17 -8.51 13.15
C VAL A 405 6.49 -7.74 14.42
N LYS A 406 7.20 -6.61 14.31
CA LYS A 406 7.44 -5.72 15.44
C LYS A 406 6.11 -5.26 16.05
N LEU A 407 5.20 -4.68 15.27
CA LEU A 407 3.91 -4.20 15.75
C LEU A 407 3.09 -5.30 16.41
N ALA A 408 3.03 -6.50 15.82
CA ALA A 408 2.31 -7.63 16.39
C ALA A 408 2.87 -8.11 17.75
N ASN A 409 4.16 -7.87 18.01
CA ASN A 409 4.83 -8.25 19.25
C ASN A 409 5.00 -7.07 20.24
N ASP A 410 5.00 -5.82 19.75
CA ASP A 410 5.07 -4.57 20.54
C ASP A 410 3.70 -4.11 21.01
N THR A 411 2.60 -4.48 20.33
CA THR A 411 1.26 -4.36 20.91
C THR A 411 1.22 -5.19 22.18
N GLY A 412 1.12 -4.49 23.32
CA GLY A 412 1.06 -5.02 24.68
C GLY A 412 -0.15 -5.92 24.96
N ASP A 413 -0.32 -6.97 24.18
CA ASP A 413 -1.31 -8.03 24.33
C ASP A 413 -0.78 -9.13 25.26
N ASP A 414 -0.36 -8.72 26.47
CA ASP A 414 -0.73 -9.57 27.57
C ASP A 414 -2.24 -9.38 27.77
N LYS A 415 -3.03 -10.41 27.44
CA LYS A 415 -4.50 -10.40 27.61
C LYS A 415 -4.91 -9.91 29.00
N ASP A 416 -4.04 -10.06 29.99
CA ASP A 416 -4.30 -9.65 31.35
C ASP A 416 -4.05 -8.14 31.58
N LEU A 417 -3.13 -7.49 30.85
CA LEU A 417 -3.00 -6.02 30.86
C LEU A 417 -4.20 -5.35 30.18
N ALA A 418 -4.62 -5.85 29.01
CA ALA A 418 -5.78 -5.32 28.29
C ALA A 418 -7.09 -5.45 29.09
N LYS A 419 -7.28 -6.57 29.82
CA LYS A 419 -8.40 -6.74 30.76
C LYS A 419 -8.36 -5.73 31.89
N LEU A 420 -7.19 -5.50 32.50
CA LEU A 420 -7.03 -4.51 33.57
C LEU A 420 -7.34 -3.10 33.08
N ASP A 421 -6.92 -2.73 31.87
CA ASP A 421 -7.24 -1.42 31.28
C ASP A 421 -8.74 -1.22 31.04
N LEU A 422 -9.43 -2.26 30.56
CA LEU A 422 -10.90 -2.27 30.44
C LEU A 422 -11.59 -2.15 31.80
N GLU A 423 -11.11 -2.85 32.83
CA GLU A 423 -11.66 -2.77 34.20
C GLU A 423 -11.45 -1.40 34.84
N ILE A 424 -10.29 -0.78 34.64
CA ILE A 424 -9.99 0.59 35.09
C ILE A 424 -10.94 1.58 34.42
N SER A 425 -11.11 1.49 33.10
CA SER A 425 -12.02 2.36 32.35
C SER A 425 -13.48 2.24 32.83
N ARG A 426 -13.97 1.02 33.05
CA ARG A 426 -15.31 0.77 33.61
C ARG A 426 -15.47 1.35 35.02
N THR A 427 -14.45 1.18 35.87
CA THR A 427 -14.47 1.68 37.24
C THR A 427 -14.44 3.21 37.28
N LEU A 428 -13.67 3.85 36.40
CA LEU A 428 -13.63 5.30 36.23
C LEU A 428 -15.00 5.87 35.82
N LYS A 429 -15.66 5.24 34.86
CA LYS A 429 -17.01 5.65 34.43
C LYS A 429 -18.02 5.54 35.58
N ALA A 430 -18.06 4.39 36.24
CA ALA A 430 -18.95 4.18 37.39
C ALA A 430 -18.68 5.15 38.55
N LYS A 431 -17.41 5.52 38.78
CA LYS A 431 -17.02 6.51 39.80
C LYS A 431 -17.56 7.90 39.45
N ASN A 432 -17.43 8.31 38.19
CA ASN A 432 -17.91 9.61 37.71
C ASN A 432 -19.44 9.68 37.76
N ASP A 433 -20.13 8.60 37.41
CA ASP A 433 -21.60 8.51 37.47
C ASP A 433 -22.06 8.59 38.94
N ALA A 434 -21.45 7.83 39.85
CA ALA A 434 -21.76 7.90 41.30
C ALA A 434 -21.46 9.28 41.91
N ALA A 435 -20.43 9.98 41.43
CA ALA A 435 -20.12 11.35 41.85
C ALA A 435 -21.16 12.36 41.32
N ALA A 436 -21.64 12.18 40.08
CA ALA A 436 -22.70 13.01 39.50
C ALA A 436 -24.04 12.82 40.22
N GLU A 437 -24.33 11.60 40.68
CA GLU A 437 -25.52 11.25 41.48
C GLU A 437 -25.39 11.61 42.97
N GLN A 438 -24.31 12.30 43.37
CA GLN A 438 -24.00 12.66 44.78
C GLN A 438 -23.91 11.46 45.74
N ASN A 439 -23.67 10.25 45.23
CA ASN A 439 -23.45 9.06 46.04
C ASN A 439 -21.96 8.94 46.42
N PHE A 440 -21.55 9.77 47.38
CA PHE A 440 -20.14 9.89 47.79
C PHE A 440 -19.54 8.62 48.37
N VAL A 441 -20.35 7.78 49.04
CA VAL A 441 -19.89 6.50 49.62
C VAL A 441 -19.54 5.51 48.50
N GLN A 442 -20.38 5.42 47.47
CA GLN A 442 -20.12 4.55 46.33
C GLN A 442 -18.94 5.07 45.48
N ALA A 443 -18.83 6.39 45.29
CA ALA A 443 -17.70 7.00 44.61
C ALA A 443 -16.36 6.74 45.34
N ALA A 444 -16.34 6.77 46.68
CA ALA A 444 -15.16 6.44 47.48
C ALA A 444 -14.74 4.97 47.31
N ASN A 445 -15.67 4.02 47.39
CA ASN A 445 -15.38 2.60 47.18
C ASN A 445 -14.84 2.30 45.76
N LEU A 446 -15.39 2.98 44.74
CA LEU A 446 -14.92 2.85 43.36
C LEU A 446 -13.55 3.49 43.15
N ARG A 447 -13.21 4.55 43.90
CA ARG A 447 -11.87 5.15 43.92
C ARG A 447 -10.84 4.19 44.48
N ASP A 448 -11.13 3.51 45.58
CA ASP A 448 -10.20 2.55 46.19
C ASP A 448 -9.98 1.34 45.26
N LYS A 449 -11.05 0.89 44.58
CA LYS A 449 -10.96 -0.15 43.54
C LYS A 449 -10.13 0.29 42.34
N GLU A 450 -10.25 1.54 41.90
CA GLU A 450 -9.43 2.09 40.82
C GLU A 450 -7.93 2.08 41.19
N ILE A 451 -7.61 2.48 42.42
CA ILE A 451 -6.23 2.51 42.92
C ILE A 451 -5.64 1.09 42.92
N ASP A 452 -6.37 0.10 43.42
CA ASP A 452 -5.93 -1.31 43.43
C ASP A 452 -5.71 -1.87 42.01
N LEU A 453 -6.63 -1.57 41.08
CA LEU A 453 -6.49 -1.99 39.68
C LEU A 453 -5.28 -1.34 38.99
N ARG A 454 -5.03 -0.04 39.24
CA ARG A 454 -3.85 0.66 38.71
C ARG A 454 -2.55 0.10 39.29
N GLN A 455 -2.55 -0.25 40.57
CA GLN A 455 -1.41 -0.89 41.23
C GLN A 455 -1.10 -2.24 40.58
N LYS A 456 -2.12 -3.11 40.44
CA LYS A 456 -2.00 -4.42 39.76
C LYS A 456 -1.48 -4.30 38.34
N ARG A 457 -1.97 -3.32 37.58
CA ARG A 457 -1.50 -3.03 36.21
C ARG A 457 -0.03 -2.62 36.22
N SER A 458 0.39 -1.74 37.14
CA SER A 458 1.79 -1.31 37.26
C SER A 458 2.73 -2.46 37.61
N ASP A 459 2.33 -3.33 38.54
CA ASP A 459 3.12 -4.49 38.94
C ASP A 459 3.24 -5.53 37.82
N LEU A 460 2.16 -5.75 37.06
CA LEU A 460 2.18 -6.62 35.89
C LEU A 460 3.08 -6.04 34.78
N ALA A 461 2.98 -4.74 34.52
CA ALA A 461 3.83 -4.05 33.55
C ALA A 461 5.32 -4.12 33.94
N LYS A 462 5.66 -3.97 35.23
CA LYS A 462 7.05 -4.12 35.72
C LYS A 462 7.57 -5.55 35.58
N LYS A 463 6.73 -6.56 35.84
CA LYS A 463 7.09 -7.97 35.62
C LYS A 463 7.33 -8.30 34.15
N LEU A 464 6.58 -7.67 33.25
CA LEU A 464 6.74 -7.83 31.80
C LEU A 464 7.98 -7.10 31.28
N ALA A 465 8.30 -5.92 31.81
CA ALA A 465 9.50 -5.16 31.46
C ALA A 465 10.82 -5.88 31.86
N GLY A 466 10.79 -6.75 32.88
CA GLY A 466 11.96 -7.51 33.34
C GLY A 466 12.29 -8.78 32.54
N LYS A 467 11.46 -9.18 31.58
CA LYS A 467 11.82 -10.19 30.59
C LYS A 467 12.37 -9.46 29.37
N GLU A 468 13.67 -9.58 29.09
CA GLU A 468 14.18 -9.22 27.75
C GLU A 468 13.30 -9.91 26.72
N SER A 469 12.50 -9.12 26.00
CA SER A 469 11.68 -9.64 24.91
C SER A 469 12.63 -10.28 23.91
N LYS A 470 12.52 -11.60 23.72
CA LYS A 470 13.23 -12.29 22.64
C LYS A 470 12.86 -11.54 21.34
N ARG A 471 13.88 -11.04 20.61
CA ARG A 471 13.66 -10.40 19.30
C ARG A 471 12.74 -11.30 18.48
N ALA A 472 11.60 -10.77 18.06
CA ALA A 472 10.67 -11.53 17.25
C ALA A 472 11.35 -11.92 15.94
N THR A 473 11.14 -13.14 15.48
CA THR A 473 11.77 -13.63 14.25
C THR A 473 10.82 -13.45 13.08
N VAL A 474 11.29 -12.79 12.02
CA VAL A 474 10.57 -12.66 10.75
C VAL A 474 10.83 -13.91 9.93
N GLY A 475 9.76 -14.65 9.63
CA GLY A 475 9.79 -15.87 8.84
C GLY A 475 9.34 -15.68 7.39
N PRO A 476 9.44 -16.73 6.55
CA PRO A 476 8.93 -16.70 5.18
C PRO A 476 7.41 -16.48 5.10
N GLU A 477 6.66 -16.88 6.14
CA GLU A 477 5.21 -16.65 6.21
C GLU A 477 4.84 -15.18 6.38
N ASP A 478 5.65 -14.40 7.09
CA ASP A 478 5.39 -12.98 7.32
C ASP A 478 5.62 -12.18 6.03
N ILE A 479 6.67 -12.53 5.27
CA ILE A 479 6.87 -12.02 3.92
C ILE A 479 5.67 -12.35 3.03
N ALA A 480 5.19 -13.59 3.07
CA ALA A 480 4.02 -14.00 2.28
C ALA A 480 2.76 -13.21 2.67
N LYS A 481 2.56 -12.89 3.96
CA LYS A 481 1.43 -12.05 4.41
C LYS A 481 1.49 -10.66 3.78
N VAL A 482 2.66 -10.01 3.81
CA VAL A 482 2.85 -8.68 3.23
C VAL A 482 2.62 -8.70 1.71
N VAL A 483 3.21 -9.67 1.00
CA VAL A 483 2.94 -9.83 -0.45
C VAL A 483 1.46 -10.03 -0.72
N SER A 484 0.75 -10.76 0.15
CA SER A 484 -0.70 -10.95 0.00
C SER A 484 -1.49 -9.67 0.19
N ILE A 485 -1.07 -8.80 1.10
CA ILE A 485 -1.70 -7.50 1.34
C ILE A 485 -1.46 -6.57 0.14
N TRP A 486 -0.23 -6.50 -0.36
CA TRP A 486 0.13 -5.62 -1.49
C TRP A 486 -0.54 -6.03 -2.79
N THR A 487 -0.57 -7.33 -3.06
CA THR A 487 -1.07 -7.86 -4.34
C THR A 487 -2.54 -8.25 -4.29
N GLY A 488 -3.14 -8.34 -3.10
CA GLY A 488 -4.47 -8.91 -2.87
C GLY A 488 -4.54 -10.43 -3.03
N VAL A 489 -3.40 -11.11 -3.26
CA VAL A 489 -3.35 -12.55 -3.56
C VAL A 489 -2.95 -13.34 -2.33
N PRO A 490 -3.71 -14.34 -1.86
CA PRO A 490 -3.32 -15.13 -0.70
C PRO A 490 -2.09 -16.01 -0.98
N VAL A 491 -0.90 -15.54 -0.57
CA VAL A 491 0.38 -16.25 -0.65
C VAL A 491 0.64 -17.10 0.60
N THR A 492 -0.08 -16.86 1.70
CA THR A 492 0.11 -17.54 2.98
C THR A 492 -0.49 -18.95 3.07
N GLN A 493 -1.36 -19.34 2.13
CA GLN A 493 -2.10 -20.61 2.18
C GLN A 493 -1.41 -21.79 1.43
N LEU A 494 -0.14 -21.62 1.03
CA LEU A 494 0.41 -22.20 -0.21
C LEU A 494 1.14 -23.56 -0.14
N LYS A 495 1.03 -24.40 0.91
CA LYS A 495 1.63 -25.76 0.80
C LYS A 495 0.70 -26.93 1.06
N THR A 496 -0.08 -26.93 2.15
CA THR A 496 -0.91 -28.11 2.50
C THR A 496 -2.38 -27.92 2.19
N SER A 497 -2.94 -26.72 2.41
CA SER A 497 -4.35 -26.41 2.09
C SER A 497 -4.58 -26.25 0.59
N GLU A 498 -3.69 -25.56 -0.13
CA GLU A 498 -3.83 -25.37 -1.58
C GLU A 498 -3.76 -26.71 -2.33
N ASN A 499 -2.81 -27.58 -1.98
CA ASN A 499 -2.72 -28.92 -2.59
C ASN A 499 -3.99 -29.76 -2.38
N LYS A 500 -4.61 -29.69 -1.19
CA LYS A 500 -5.90 -30.33 -0.93
C LYS A 500 -7.04 -29.69 -1.73
N ARG A 501 -7.05 -28.36 -1.85
CA ARG A 501 -8.04 -27.61 -2.64
C ARG A 501 -7.92 -27.93 -4.12
N LEU A 502 -6.70 -27.98 -4.65
CA LEU A 502 -6.39 -28.37 -6.03
C LEU A 502 -6.74 -29.83 -6.31
N ALA A 503 -6.50 -30.73 -5.34
CA ALA A 503 -6.88 -32.13 -5.45
C ALA A 503 -8.41 -32.33 -5.50
N ASN A 504 -9.19 -31.43 -4.91
CA ASN A 504 -10.66 -31.44 -4.93
C ASN A 504 -11.26 -30.34 -5.83
N LEU A 505 -10.49 -29.83 -6.81
CA LEU A 505 -10.91 -28.69 -7.62
C LEU A 505 -12.16 -28.99 -8.44
N GLU A 506 -12.28 -30.20 -9.00
CA GLU A 506 -13.49 -30.62 -9.71
C GLU A 506 -14.73 -30.60 -8.81
N GLY A 507 -14.60 -31.06 -7.56
CA GLY A 507 -15.69 -31.04 -6.59
C GLY A 507 -16.17 -29.62 -6.32
N ILE A 508 -15.23 -28.70 -6.07
CA ILE A 508 -15.51 -27.28 -5.83
C ILE A 508 -16.21 -26.66 -7.05
N LEU A 509 -15.72 -26.92 -8.26
CA LEU A 509 -16.33 -26.39 -9.48
C LEU A 509 -17.74 -26.95 -9.70
N HIS A 510 -17.99 -28.22 -9.38
CA HIS A 510 -19.29 -28.87 -9.50
C HIS A 510 -20.34 -28.41 -8.48
N GLU A 511 -19.94 -27.75 -7.39
CA GLU A 511 -20.90 -27.11 -6.47
C GLU A 511 -21.70 -26.01 -7.18
N ARG A 512 -21.10 -25.38 -8.20
CA ARG A 512 -21.65 -24.25 -8.93
C ARG A 512 -22.00 -24.59 -10.39
N VAL A 513 -21.16 -25.37 -11.06
CA VAL A 513 -21.33 -25.76 -12.47
C VAL A 513 -21.99 -27.13 -12.56
N ILE A 514 -23.25 -27.13 -12.99
CA ILE A 514 -24.06 -28.35 -13.10
C ILE A 514 -23.91 -28.95 -14.49
N GLY A 515 -23.49 -30.21 -14.54
CA GLY A 515 -23.13 -30.90 -15.78
C GLY A 515 -21.77 -30.43 -16.31
N GLN A 516 -21.54 -30.65 -17.61
CA GLN A 516 -20.28 -30.29 -18.28
C GLN A 516 -19.03 -30.93 -17.63
N ASP A 517 -19.13 -32.20 -17.24
CA ASP A 517 -18.05 -32.91 -16.52
C ASP A 517 -16.72 -32.89 -17.29
N ASP A 518 -16.79 -33.00 -18.63
CA ASP A 518 -15.62 -32.91 -19.51
C ASP A 518 -14.95 -31.53 -19.43
N ALA A 519 -15.74 -30.45 -19.34
CA ALA A 519 -15.25 -29.08 -19.23
C ALA A 519 -14.56 -28.83 -17.88
N VAL A 520 -15.22 -29.23 -16.79
CA VAL A 520 -14.69 -29.09 -15.43
C VAL A 520 -13.38 -29.86 -15.29
N LYS A 521 -13.34 -31.11 -15.77
CA LYS A 521 -12.16 -31.96 -15.71
C LYS A 521 -10.98 -31.39 -16.53
N ALA A 522 -11.24 -30.91 -17.74
CA ALA A 522 -10.19 -30.31 -18.58
C ALA A 522 -9.57 -29.07 -17.93
N VAL A 523 -10.42 -28.17 -17.40
CA VAL A 523 -9.96 -26.96 -16.70
C VAL A 523 -9.18 -27.32 -15.43
N ALA A 524 -9.70 -28.22 -14.61
CA ALA A 524 -9.03 -28.63 -13.37
C ALA A 524 -7.67 -29.30 -13.62
N ASN A 525 -7.55 -30.14 -14.66
CA ASN A 525 -6.28 -30.75 -15.06
C ASN A 525 -5.26 -29.70 -15.52
N ALA A 526 -5.67 -28.73 -16.35
CA ALA A 526 -4.78 -27.68 -16.83
C ALA A 526 -4.26 -26.80 -15.69
N ILE A 527 -5.13 -26.42 -14.74
CA ILE A 527 -4.73 -25.65 -13.55
C ILE A 527 -3.76 -26.46 -12.67
N ARG A 528 -4.03 -27.76 -12.44
CA ARG A 528 -3.12 -28.64 -11.68
C ARG A 528 -1.75 -28.79 -12.34
N ARG A 529 -1.67 -28.91 -13.67
CA ARG A 529 -0.38 -28.93 -14.40
C ARG A 529 0.43 -27.66 -14.19
N SER A 530 -0.20 -26.50 -14.24
CA SER A 530 0.46 -25.21 -13.99
C SER A 530 0.93 -25.07 -12.54
N ARG A 531 0.06 -25.38 -11.56
CA ARG A 531 0.36 -25.24 -10.13
C ARG A 531 1.40 -26.24 -9.62
N SER A 532 1.55 -27.40 -10.26
CA SER A 532 2.59 -28.39 -9.95
C SER A 532 3.97 -28.06 -10.54
N GLY A 533 4.12 -26.95 -11.27
CA GLY A 533 5.38 -26.58 -11.90
C GLY A 533 5.75 -27.45 -13.11
N LEU A 534 4.81 -28.26 -13.62
CA LEU A 534 5.00 -29.12 -14.79
C LEU A 534 4.72 -28.40 -16.12
N LYS A 535 4.25 -27.16 -16.06
CA LYS A 535 3.97 -26.31 -17.23
C LYS A 535 5.08 -25.27 -17.37
N ASP A 536 5.32 -24.84 -18.61
CA ASP A 536 6.17 -23.68 -18.91
C ASP A 536 5.72 -22.45 -18.12
N GLU A 537 6.64 -21.87 -17.34
CA GLU A 537 6.41 -20.70 -16.51
C GLU A 537 6.19 -19.43 -17.32
N ASN A 538 6.58 -19.41 -18.61
CA ASN A 538 6.39 -18.28 -19.50
C ASN A 538 5.00 -18.20 -20.12
N ARG A 539 4.09 -19.15 -19.84
CA ARG A 539 2.74 -19.15 -20.41
C ARG A 539 1.69 -18.88 -19.32
N PRO A 540 0.50 -18.35 -19.68
CA PRO A 540 -0.62 -18.22 -18.75
C PRO A 540 -0.94 -19.53 -18.04
N ILE A 541 -1.56 -19.51 -16.86
CA ILE A 541 -1.90 -20.70 -16.05
C ILE A 541 -2.67 -21.73 -16.89
N GLY A 542 -3.62 -21.26 -17.70
CA GLY A 542 -4.36 -22.08 -18.66
C GLY A 542 -4.99 -21.20 -19.73
N SER A 543 -5.04 -21.71 -20.96
CA SER A 543 -5.78 -21.08 -22.06
C SER A 543 -6.87 -22.01 -22.59
N PHE A 544 -8.10 -21.52 -22.63
CA PHE A 544 -9.27 -22.33 -22.93
C PHE A 544 -10.14 -21.68 -24.00
N LEU A 545 -10.64 -22.50 -24.94
CA LEU A 545 -11.68 -22.10 -25.89
C LEU A 545 -12.97 -22.88 -25.58
N PHE A 546 -13.96 -22.17 -25.04
CA PHE A 546 -15.28 -22.69 -24.68
C PHE A 546 -16.25 -22.52 -25.84
N LEU A 547 -16.66 -23.63 -26.44
CA LEU A 547 -17.53 -23.72 -27.60
C LEU A 547 -18.92 -24.24 -27.18
N GLY A 548 -19.99 -23.74 -27.78
CA GLY A 548 -21.36 -24.25 -27.55
C GLY A 548 -22.45 -23.19 -27.68
N PRO A 549 -23.72 -23.49 -27.42
CA PRO A 549 -24.79 -22.48 -27.46
C PRO A 549 -24.74 -21.52 -26.27
N THR A 550 -25.56 -20.46 -26.31
CA THR A 550 -25.64 -19.52 -25.18
C THR A 550 -26.36 -20.16 -23.98
N GLY A 551 -26.01 -19.73 -22.77
CA GLY A 551 -26.75 -20.15 -21.56
C GLY A 551 -26.52 -21.58 -21.07
N VAL A 552 -25.51 -22.29 -21.56
CA VAL A 552 -25.14 -23.66 -21.10
C VAL A 552 -24.10 -23.72 -19.97
N GLY A 553 -23.55 -22.57 -19.55
CA GLY A 553 -22.65 -22.48 -18.39
C GLY A 553 -21.20 -22.06 -18.66
N LYS A 554 -20.84 -21.60 -19.88
CA LYS A 554 -19.48 -21.15 -20.22
C LYS A 554 -18.95 -20.07 -19.27
N THR A 555 -19.70 -18.97 -19.13
CA THR A 555 -19.36 -17.85 -18.23
C THR A 555 -19.44 -18.26 -16.76
N GLU A 556 -20.33 -19.19 -16.41
CA GLU A 556 -20.47 -19.66 -15.03
C GLU A 556 -19.24 -20.47 -14.59
N LEU A 557 -18.69 -21.30 -15.49
CA LEU A 557 -17.42 -21.99 -15.24
C LEU A 557 -16.27 -21.01 -15.06
N ALA A 558 -16.20 -19.93 -15.86
CA ALA A 558 -15.18 -18.89 -15.69
C ALA A 558 -15.24 -18.24 -14.30
N LYS A 559 -16.45 -17.91 -13.81
CA LYS A 559 -16.65 -17.36 -12.47
C LYS A 559 -16.31 -18.34 -11.36
N ALA A 560 -16.73 -19.61 -11.50
CA ALA A 560 -16.39 -20.66 -10.55
C ALA A 560 -14.87 -20.88 -10.46
N VAL A 561 -14.16 -20.79 -11.58
CA VAL A 561 -12.69 -20.86 -11.62
C VAL A 561 -12.06 -19.65 -10.94
N ALA A 562 -12.56 -18.44 -11.17
CA ALA A 562 -12.05 -17.24 -10.51
C ALA A 562 -12.16 -17.35 -8.98
N GLU A 563 -13.33 -17.77 -8.47
CA GLU A 563 -13.57 -17.99 -7.04
C GLU A 563 -12.72 -19.13 -6.48
N ALA A 564 -12.61 -20.25 -7.21
CA ALA A 564 -11.88 -21.43 -6.74
C ALA A 564 -10.36 -21.23 -6.71
N VAL A 565 -9.80 -20.50 -7.68
CA VAL A 565 -8.34 -20.33 -7.87
C VAL A 565 -7.83 -19.02 -7.27
N PHE A 566 -8.56 -17.93 -7.47
CA PHE A 566 -8.16 -16.58 -7.06
C PHE A 566 -8.94 -16.08 -5.83
N GLY A 567 -9.87 -16.86 -5.29
CA GLY A 567 -10.56 -16.58 -4.03
C GLY A 567 -11.82 -15.73 -4.12
N SER A 568 -12.03 -15.02 -5.24
CA SER A 568 -13.23 -14.19 -5.47
C SER A 568 -13.74 -14.35 -6.91
N GLU A 569 -15.06 -14.29 -7.09
CA GLU A 569 -15.67 -14.25 -8.43
C GLU A 569 -15.42 -12.91 -9.17
N ASP A 570 -15.04 -11.86 -8.43
CA ASP A 570 -14.73 -10.53 -8.97
C ASP A 570 -13.34 -10.47 -9.62
N ASN A 571 -12.48 -11.48 -9.40
CA ASN A 571 -11.18 -11.63 -10.05
C ASN A 571 -11.33 -12.11 -11.51
N ILE A 572 -12.30 -11.52 -12.23
CA ILE A 572 -12.58 -11.77 -13.64
C ILE A 572 -12.48 -10.47 -14.42
N ILE A 573 -11.54 -10.43 -15.37
CA ILE A 573 -11.43 -9.36 -16.34
C ILE A 573 -12.26 -9.77 -17.56
N ARG A 574 -13.49 -9.26 -17.62
CA ARG A 574 -14.38 -9.53 -18.76
C ARG A 574 -14.14 -8.52 -19.88
N VAL A 575 -13.96 -9.04 -21.10
CA VAL A 575 -13.81 -8.27 -22.34
C VAL A 575 -14.81 -8.79 -23.35
N ASP A 576 -15.78 -7.96 -23.73
CA ASP A 576 -16.77 -8.30 -24.74
C ASP A 576 -16.19 -8.05 -26.14
N MET A 577 -15.99 -9.11 -26.92
CA MET A 577 -15.38 -9.00 -28.25
C MET A 577 -16.30 -8.37 -29.29
N SER A 578 -17.59 -8.22 -29.00
CA SER A 578 -18.51 -7.44 -29.84
C SER A 578 -18.17 -5.94 -29.83
N GLU A 579 -17.49 -5.43 -28.80
CA GLU A 579 -17.01 -4.04 -28.77
C GLU A 579 -15.78 -3.81 -29.67
N TYR A 580 -15.13 -4.90 -30.12
CA TYR A 580 -13.87 -4.85 -30.86
C TYR A 580 -13.99 -5.47 -32.27
N MET A 581 -15.15 -5.30 -32.90
CA MET A 581 -15.40 -5.71 -34.29
C MET A 581 -14.57 -4.86 -35.28
N ASP A 582 -14.44 -3.57 -35.00
CA ASP A 582 -13.75 -2.61 -35.86
C ASP A 582 -12.25 -2.52 -35.57
N LYS A 583 -11.48 -2.20 -36.61
CA LYS A 583 -10.02 -2.05 -36.50
C LYS A 583 -9.59 -0.90 -35.59
N GLU A 584 -10.36 0.18 -35.50
CA GLU A 584 -10.05 1.28 -34.57
C GLU A 584 -10.33 0.90 -33.11
N ALA A 585 -11.33 0.05 -32.87
CA ALA A 585 -11.65 -0.42 -31.54
C ALA A 585 -10.59 -1.35 -30.96
N SER A 586 -9.91 -2.15 -31.80
CA SER A 586 -8.81 -3.03 -31.35
C SER A 586 -7.67 -2.25 -30.69
N SER A 587 -7.44 -1.00 -31.12
CA SER A 587 -6.45 -0.10 -30.51
C SER A 587 -6.82 0.26 -29.06
N LYS A 588 -8.10 0.28 -28.67
CA LYS A 588 -8.51 0.53 -27.28
C LYS A 588 -8.10 -0.59 -26.31
N LEU A 589 -7.91 -1.80 -26.83
CA LEU A 589 -7.57 -2.98 -26.01
C LEU A 589 -6.12 -2.90 -25.49
N ILE A 590 -5.20 -2.39 -26.31
CA ILE A 590 -3.73 -2.35 -26.07
C ILE A 590 -3.23 -0.91 -25.87
N GLY A 591 -4.00 0.07 -26.32
CA GLY A 591 -3.70 1.50 -26.30
C GLY A 591 -3.54 2.07 -27.71
N SER A 592 -3.96 3.31 -27.89
CA SER A 592 -3.80 4.05 -29.16
C SER A 592 -2.32 4.22 -29.51
N ALA A 593 -1.98 4.32 -30.79
CA ALA A 593 -0.61 4.62 -31.23
C ALA A 593 -0.20 6.08 -30.88
N PRO A 594 1.11 6.40 -30.81
CA PRO A 594 1.57 7.77 -30.58
C PRO A 594 0.95 8.77 -31.58
N GLY A 595 0.33 9.84 -31.08
CA GLY A 595 -0.30 10.89 -31.90
C GLY A 595 -1.83 10.78 -32.05
N TYR A 596 -2.48 9.77 -31.45
CA TYR A 596 -3.93 9.62 -31.42
C TYR A 596 -4.51 9.94 -30.02
N VAL A 597 -5.77 10.39 -29.97
CA VAL A 597 -6.48 10.66 -28.71
C VAL A 597 -6.53 9.37 -27.87
N GLY A 598 -6.20 9.46 -26.57
CA GLY A 598 -6.11 8.32 -25.65
C GLY A 598 -4.76 7.59 -25.64
N TYR A 599 -3.73 8.11 -26.31
CA TYR A 599 -2.36 7.55 -26.24
C TYR A 599 -1.83 7.48 -24.79
N GLU A 600 -2.13 8.48 -23.97
CA GLU A 600 -1.59 8.59 -22.60
C GLU A 600 -2.27 7.65 -21.59
N GLU A 601 -3.45 7.10 -21.91
CA GLU A 601 -4.22 6.25 -21.00
C GLU A 601 -3.81 4.76 -21.06
N GLY A 602 -3.04 4.34 -22.06
CA GLY A 602 -2.73 2.92 -22.31
C GLY A 602 -3.96 2.11 -22.76
N GLY A 603 -3.83 0.78 -22.84
CA GLY A 603 -4.93 -0.11 -23.23
C GLY A 603 -5.82 -0.55 -22.06
N GLN A 604 -7.12 -0.73 -22.34
CA GLN A 604 -8.09 -1.19 -21.34
C GLN A 604 -7.75 -2.58 -20.77
N LEU A 605 -7.32 -3.53 -21.62
CA LEU A 605 -6.93 -4.86 -21.14
C LEU A 605 -5.58 -4.80 -20.43
N SER A 606 -4.60 -4.10 -21.02
CA SER A 606 -3.27 -3.96 -20.42
C SER A 606 -3.32 -3.35 -19.02
N ASN A 607 -4.13 -2.32 -18.81
CA ASN A 607 -4.26 -1.67 -17.49
C ASN A 607 -4.95 -2.58 -16.48
N LYS A 608 -6.08 -3.21 -16.85
CA LYS A 608 -6.80 -4.13 -15.96
C LYS A 608 -5.95 -5.33 -15.54
N VAL A 609 -5.18 -5.91 -16.47
CA VAL A 609 -4.29 -7.04 -16.15
C VAL A 609 -3.09 -6.58 -15.33
N ARG A 610 -2.57 -5.36 -15.55
CA ARG A 610 -1.52 -4.78 -14.70
C ARG A 610 -1.99 -4.55 -13.27
N GLU A 611 -3.21 -4.07 -13.09
CA GLU A 611 -3.83 -3.86 -11.76
C GLU A 611 -4.23 -5.19 -11.10
N HIS A 612 -4.66 -6.17 -11.91
CA HIS A 612 -5.10 -7.49 -11.44
C HIS A 612 -4.44 -8.63 -12.24
N PRO A 613 -3.14 -8.89 -12.02
CA PRO A 613 -2.38 -9.90 -12.78
C PRO A 613 -2.80 -11.34 -12.46
N TYR A 614 -3.52 -11.56 -11.36
CA TYR A 614 -4.07 -12.84 -10.93
C TYR A 614 -5.58 -12.88 -11.15
N SER A 615 -5.97 -13.08 -12.40
CA SER A 615 -7.37 -13.01 -12.80
C SER A 615 -7.71 -14.01 -13.89
N VAL A 616 -9.00 -14.30 -14.01
CA VAL A 616 -9.55 -14.94 -15.20
C VAL A 616 -9.81 -13.86 -16.24
N VAL A 617 -9.09 -13.89 -17.36
CA VAL A 617 -9.35 -13.00 -18.50
C VAL A 617 -10.36 -13.69 -19.41
N LEU A 618 -11.60 -13.21 -19.38
CA LEU A 618 -12.72 -13.75 -20.14
C LEU A 618 -12.96 -12.92 -21.40
N PHE A 619 -12.59 -13.46 -22.55
CA PHE A 619 -12.95 -12.94 -23.86
C PHE A 619 -14.29 -13.55 -24.30
N ASP A 620 -15.36 -12.77 -24.25
CA ASP A 620 -16.71 -13.23 -24.58
C ASP A 620 -17.00 -13.03 -26.09
N GLU A 621 -17.63 -14.01 -26.73
CA GLU A 621 -18.03 -13.96 -28.15
C GLU A 621 -16.87 -13.68 -29.14
N VAL A 622 -15.76 -14.41 -29.01
CA VAL A 622 -14.54 -14.17 -29.83
C VAL A 622 -14.77 -14.27 -31.34
N GLU A 623 -15.83 -14.93 -31.81
CA GLU A 623 -16.17 -14.95 -33.24
C GLU A 623 -16.58 -13.58 -33.82
N LYS A 624 -16.90 -12.61 -32.97
CA LYS A 624 -17.26 -11.24 -33.36
C LYS A 624 -16.02 -10.35 -33.52
N ALA A 625 -14.90 -10.70 -32.89
CA ALA A 625 -13.70 -9.89 -32.85
C ALA A 625 -13.11 -9.63 -34.25
N ASN A 626 -12.44 -8.48 -34.40
CA ASN A 626 -11.56 -8.26 -35.52
C ASN A 626 -10.39 -9.29 -35.52
N PRO A 627 -10.04 -9.88 -36.67
CA PRO A 627 -8.94 -10.85 -36.75
C PRO A 627 -7.58 -10.37 -36.24
N GLU A 628 -7.28 -9.06 -36.26
CA GLU A 628 -6.01 -8.52 -35.77
C GLU A 628 -5.81 -8.76 -34.27
N ILE A 629 -6.89 -8.90 -33.49
CA ILE A 629 -6.84 -9.16 -32.05
C ILE A 629 -6.23 -10.54 -31.77
N PHE A 630 -6.46 -11.53 -32.63
CA PHE A 630 -5.88 -12.86 -32.44
C PHE A 630 -4.35 -12.84 -32.55
N ASN A 631 -3.75 -11.95 -33.34
CA ASN A 631 -2.29 -11.81 -33.43
C ASN A 631 -1.69 -11.31 -32.11
N VAL A 632 -2.43 -10.45 -31.42
CA VAL A 632 -2.05 -9.93 -30.11
C VAL A 632 -2.17 -11.02 -29.07
N LEU A 633 -3.28 -11.75 -29.08
CA LEU A 633 -3.52 -12.88 -28.18
C LEU A 633 -2.52 -14.01 -28.39
N LEU A 634 -2.04 -14.27 -29.61
CA LEU A 634 -0.98 -15.26 -29.87
C LEU A 634 0.25 -14.99 -29.01
N ARG A 635 0.73 -13.73 -28.96
CA ARG A 635 1.90 -13.36 -28.14
C ARG A 635 1.65 -13.60 -26.66
N VAL A 636 0.44 -13.28 -26.19
CA VAL A 636 0.03 -13.53 -24.81
C VAL A 636 0.00 -15.03 -24.48
N LEU A 637 -0.53 -15.86 -25.40
CA LEU A 637 -0.62 -17.31 -25.22
C LEU A 637 0.74 -18.03 -25.26
N ASP A 638 1.72 -17.42 -25.93
CA ASP A 638 3.06 -17.97 -26.17
C ASP A 638 4.10 -17.49 -25.18
N GLU A 639 4.23 -16.18 -25.04
CA GLU A 639 5.27 -15.52 -24.24
C GLU A 639 4.75 -15.11 -22.87
N GLY A 640 3.42 -15.15 -22.64
CA GLY A 640 2.82 -14.72 -21.38
C GLY A 640 2.91 -13.22 -21.15
N PHE A 641 3.25 -12.43 -22.18
CA PHE A 641 3.37 -10.99 -22.09
C PHE A 641 2.64 -10.26 -23.22
N LEU A 642 2.16 -9.07 -22.91
CA LEU A 642 1.66 -8.09 -23.87
C LEU A 642 2.48 -6.82 -23.75
N THR A 643 2.91 -6.24 -24.86
CA THR A 643 3.48 -4.88 -24.85
C THR A 643 2.39 -3.89 -25.23
N ASP A 644 2.12 -2.92 -24.37
CA ASP A 644 1.13 -1.88 -24.63
C ASP A 644 1.68 -0.77 -25.55
N SER A 645 0.84 0.20 -25.91
CA SER A 645 1.26 1.28 -26.81
C SER A 645 2.28 2.26 -26.21
N LEU A 646 2.42 2.29 -24.87
CA LEU A 646 3.43 3.05 -24.14
C LEU A 646 4.76 2.29 -24.01
N GLY A 647 4.82 1.05 -24.52
CA GLY A 647 6.00 0.18 -24.44
C GLY A 647 6.13 -0.57 -23.11
N ARG A 648 5.10 -0.53 -22.26
CA ARG A 648 5.08 -1.26 -20.99
C ARG A 648 4.80 -2.73 -21.25
N LYS A 649 5.55 -3.62 -20.57
CA LYS A 649 5.41 -5.07 -20.67
C LYS A 649 4.46 -5.56 -19.58
N ILE A 650 3.29 -6.05 -19.98
CA ILE A 650 2.21 -6.51 -19.11
C ILE A 650 2.29 -8.03 -18.98
N ASP A 651 2.26 -8.54 -17.76
CA ASP A 651 2.42 -9.96 -17.45
C ASP A 651 1.06 -10.69 -17.38
N PHE A 652 0.91 -11.73 -18.20
CA PHE A 652 -0.25 -12.63 -18.25
C PHE A 652 0.05 -14.03 -17.72
N ARG A 653 1.29 -14.34 -17.30
CA ARG A 653 1.69 -15.68 -16.83
C ARG A 653 0.87 -16.15 -15.62
N ASN A 654 0.37 -15.21 -14.83
CA ASN A 654 -0.47 -15.44 -13.66
C ASN A 654 -1.98 -15.42 -13.95
N THR A 655 -2.38 -15.30 -15.22
CA THR A 655 -3.79 -15.25 -15.64
C THR A 655 -4.30 -16.60 -16.13
N ILE A 656 -5.62 -16.81 -16.06
CA ILE A 656 -6.32 -17.88 -16.79
C ILE A 656 -7.08 -17.23 -17.94
N ILE A 657 -6.77 -17.63 -19.17
CA ILE A 657 -7.39 -17.07 -20.37
C ILE A 657 -8.55 -17.96 -20.80
N ILE A 658 -9.76 -17.42 -20.83
CA ILE A 658 -10.97 -18.12 -21.28
C ILE A 658 -11.57 -17.34 -22.43
N MET A 659 -11.77 -18.02 -23.55
CA MET A 659 -12.44 -17.48 -24.73
C MET A 659 -13.76 -18.22 -24.92
N THR A 660 -14.87 -17.52 -25.06
CA THR A 660 -16.17 -18.15 -25.35
C THR A 660 -16.54 -17.89 -26.80
N SER A 661 -17.15 -18.90 -27.43
CA SER A 661 -17.68 -18.75 -28.78
C SER A 661 -18.95 -19.55 -29.01
N ASN A 662 -19.88 -18.98 -29.77
CA ASN A 662 -21.12 -19.63 -30.19
C ASN A 662 -21.01 -20.25 -31.61
N LEU A 663 -19.80 -20.44 -32.13
CA LEU A 663 -19.58 -21.07 -33.43
C LEU A 663 -20.16 -22.49 -33.51
N GLY A 664 -20.86 -22.77 -34.62
CA GLY A 664 -21.43 -24.07 -34.90
C GLY A 664 -22.69 -24.41 -34.11
N SER A 665 -23.25 -23.49 -33.30
CA SER A 665 -24.47 -23.76 -32.53
C SER A 665 -25.78 -23.44 -33.27
N ARG A 666 -25.79 -22.48 -34.20
CA ARG A 666 -27.00 -22.06 -34.95
C ARG A 666 -27.50 -23.12 -35.94
N SER A 667 -26.59 -23.81 -36.62
CA SER A 667 -26.90 -24.90 -37.56
C SER A 667 -27.32 -26.21 -36.89
N LEU A 668 -27.49 -26.20 -35.55
CA LEU A 668 -28.03 -27.32 -34.77
C LEU A 668 -29.55 -27.21 -34.58
N GLU A 669 -30.09 -26.00 -34.69
CA GLU A 669 -31.51 -25.73 -34.47
C GLU A 669 -32.35 -25.99 -35.74
N GLU A 670 -31.81 -25.67 -36.91
CA GLU A 670 -32.47 -25.85 -38.21
C GLU A 670 -32.65 -27.34 -38.59
N ASP A 671 -31.71 -28.21 -38.22
CA ASP A 671 -31.74 -29.65 -38.58
C ASP A 671 -32.65 -30.52 -37.70
N ASN A 672 -33.30 -29.95 -36.67
CA ASN A 672 -34.29 -30.68 -35.87
C ASN A 672 -35.67 -30.78 -36.55
N GLN A 673 -35.84 -30.17 -37.73
CA GLN A 673 -37.00 -30.36 -38.58
C GLN A 673 -36.60 -31.11 -39.86
N VAL A 674 -37.27 -32.23 -40.12
CA VAL A 674 -37.23 -33.06 -41.34
C VAL A 674 -36.21 -34.22 -41.33
N GLY A 675 -36.68 -35.42 -40.94
CA GLY A 675 -35.98 -36.67 -41.25
C GLY A 675 -36.56 -37.94 -40.59
N PHE A 676 -37.34 -38.71 -41.34
CA PHE A 676 -37.76 -40.07 -40.98
C PHE A 676 -36.57 -41.06 -41.07
N ALA A 677 -35.67 -41.05 -40.09
CA ALA A 677 -34.63 -42.09 -39.95
C ALA A 677 -34.72 -42.74 -38.56
N LYS A 678 -34.86 -44.06 -38.55
CA LYS A 678 -35.22 -44.91 -37.39
C LYS A 678 -34.04 -45.21 -36.44
N THR A 679 -32.93 -44.50 -36.57
CA THR A 679 -31.76 -44.61 -35.70
C THR A 679 -31.38 -43.20 -35.27
N LYS A 680 -31.59 -42.85 -33.99
CA LYS A 680 -31.09 -41.60 -33.42
C LYS A 680 -29.56 -41.70 -33.39
N PRO A 681 -28.79 -41.00 -34.23
CA PRO A 681 -27.36 -40.86 -33.99
C PRO A 681 -27.17 -40.19 -32.61
N ASP A 682 -26.04 -40.46 -31.96
CA ASP A 682 -25.67 -39.75 -30.73
C ASP A 682 -25.57 -38.25 -31.04
N GLN A 683 -26.63 -37.51 -30.72
CA GLN A 683 -26.78 -36.10 -31.06
C GLN A 683 -25.60 -35.28 -30.52
N ALA A 684 -25.03 -35.68 -29.37
CA ALA A 684 -23.86 -35.01 -28.80
C ALA A 684 -22.62 -35.12 -29.70
N LYS A 685 -22.44 -36.25 -30.37
CA LYS A 685 -21.30 -36.48 -31.29
C LYS A 685 -21.44 -35.67 -32.57
N VAL A 686 -22.64 -35.62 -33.14
CA VAL A 686 -22.95 -34.81 -34.34
C VAL A 686 -22.74 -33.32 -34.08
N ILE A 687 -23.19 -32.84 -32.90
CA ILE A 687 -22.97 -31.46 -32.44
C ILE A 687 -21.47 -31.19 -32.34
N SER A 688 -20.72 -32.06 -31.67
CA SER A 688 -19.27 -31.90 -31.50
C SER A 688 -18.52 -31.82 -32.83
N ASP A 689 -18.87 -32.68 -33.80
CA ASP A 689 -18.21 -32.70 -35.11
C ASP A 689 -18.51 -31.43 -35.93
N LYS A 690 -19.76 -30.94 -35.89
CA LYS A 690 -20.15 -29.67 -36.52
C LYS A 690 -19.41 -28.47 -35.91
N VAL A 691 -19.37 -28.40 -34.58
CA VAL A 691 -18.66 -27.35 -33.84
C VAL A 691 -17.16 -27.40 -34.14
N ALA A 692 -16.55 -28.59 -34.16
CA ALA A 692 -15.14 -28.76 -34.48
C ALA A 692 -14.81 -28.30 -35.91
N LYS A 693 -15.70 -28.57 -36.88
CA LYS A 693 -15.54 -28.08 -38.25
C LYS A 693 -15.64 -26.56 -38.32
N ALA A 694 -16.71 -25.97 -37.79
CA ALA A 694 -16.90 -24.51 -37.77
C ALA A 694 -15.72 -23.77 -37.08
N THR A 695 -15.17 -24.36 -36.02
CA THR A 695 -14.01 -23.82 -35.31
C THR A 695 -12.75 -23.82 -36.20
N LYS A 696 -12.50 -24.89 -36.96
CA LYS A 696 -11.36 -24.97 -37.89
C LYS A 696 -11.51 -24.04 -39.08
N ASP A 697 -12.73 -23.82 -39.54
CA ASP A 697 -13.01 -22.93 -40.67
C ASP A 697 -12.84 -21.45 -40.27
N PHE A 698 -13.19 -21.09 -39.04
CA PHE A 698 -13.08 -19.72 -38.53
C PHE A 698 -11.66 -19.37 -38.03
N PHE A 699 -11.08 -20.20 -37.16
CA PHE A 699 -9.78 -19.91 -36.55
C PHE A 699 -8.64 -20.50 -37.36
N ARG A 700 -7.57 -19.71 -37.53
CA ARG A 700 -6.33 -20.19 -38.13
C ARG A 700 -5.72 -21.32 -37.27
N PRO A 701 -5.11 -22.36 -37.88
CA PRO A 701 -4.48 -23.45 -37.14
C PRO A 701 -3.43 -22.99 -36.12
N GLU A 702 -2.69 -21.93 -36.45
CA GLU A 702 -1.70 -21.32 -35.56
C GLU A 702 -2.32 -20.92 -34.21
N PHE A 703 -3.46 -20.24 -34.22
CA PHE A 703 -4.17 -19.83 -33.01
C PHE A 703 -4.67 -21.03 -32.21
N LEU A 704 -5.28 -22.01 -32.88
CA LEU A 704 -5.81 -23.22 -32.24
C LEU A 704 -4.73 -24.08 -31.57
N ASN A 705 -3.48 -24.00 -32.04
CA ASN A 705 -2.36 -24.75 -31.48
C ASN A 705 -1.75 -24.10 -30.23
N ARG A 706 -2.03 -22.81 -29.96
CA ARG A 706 -1.56 -22.11 -28.74
C ARG A 706 -2.56 -22.17 -27.58
N ILE A 707 -3.76 -22.69 -27.84
CA ILE A 707 -4.79 -22.93 -26.82
C ILE A 707 -4.54 -24.30 -26.18
N ASP A 708 -4.50 -24.36 -24.85
CA ASP A 708 -4.21 -25.61 -24.14
C ASP A 708 -5.35 -26.64 -24.29
N GLU A 709 -6.61 -26.20 -24.15
CA GLU A 709 -7.78 -27.08 -24.25
C GLU A 709 -8.94 -26.42 -25.02
N LYS A 710 -9.56 -27.18 -25.94
CA LYS A 710 -10.78 -26.80 -26.67
C LYS A 710 -11.94 -27.59 -26.12
N ILE A 711 -12.89 -26.90 -25.51
CA ILE A 711 -13.94 -27.51 -24.70
C ILE A 711 -15.30 -27.25 -25.32
N VAL A 712 -16.02 -28.32 -25.67
CA VAL A 712 -17.36 -28.24 -26.22
C VAL A 712 -18.39 -28.47 -25.12
N PHE A 713 -19.20 -27.45 -24.84
CA PHE A 713 -20.30 -27.49 -23.89
C PHE A 713 -21.52 -28.13 -24.53
N LYS A 714 -22.12 -29.08 -23.80
CA LYS A 714 -23.28 -29.85 -24.23
C LYS A 714 -24.58 -29.13 -23.85
N PRO A 715 -25.68 -29.32 -24.60
CA PRO A 715 -27.00 -28.85 -24.17
C PRO A 715 -27.40 -29.43 -22.81
N LEU A 716 -28.15 -28.66 -22.02
CA LEU A 716 -28.57 -29.05 -20.67
C LEU A 716 -29.73 -30.04 -20.73
N THR A 717 -29.63 -31.13 -19.97
CA THR A 717 -30.72 -32.10 -19.81
C THR A 717 -31.75 -31.61 -18.80
N ALA A 718 -32.99 -32.12 -18.87
CA ALA A 718 -34.04 -31.78 -17.90
C ALA A 718 -33.62 -32.02 -16.43
N LYS A 719 -32.87 -33.11 -16.17
CA LYS A 719 -32.33 -33.41 -14.83
C LYS A 719 -31.33 -32.35 -14.37
N GLN A 720 -30.46 -31.87 -15.27
CA GLN A 720 -29.50 -30.80 -14.95
C GLN A 720 -30.22 -29.46 -14.72
N LEU A 721 -31.22 -29.12 -15.53
CA LEU A 721 -32.03 -27.91 -15.35
C LEU A 721 -32.71 -27.88 -13.97
N ARG A 722 -33.30 -29.00 -13.52
CA ARG A 722 -33.86 -29.11 -12.16
C ARG A 722 -32.83 -28.80 -11.07
N THR A 723 -31.63 -29.34 -11.19
CA THR A 723 -30.54 -29.07 -10.23
C THR A 723 -30.12 -27.60 -10.25
N ILE A 724 -30.10 -26.96 -11.43
CA ILE A 724 -29.82 -25.52 -11.56
C ILE A 724 -30.91 -24.69 -10.86
N VAL A 725 -32.19 -24.99 -11.07
CA VAL A 725 -33.31 -24.32 -10.37
C VAL A 725 -33.20 -24.51 -8.85
N THR A 726 -32.83 -25.72 -8.42
CA THR A 726 -32.59 -26.02 -6.99
C THR A 726 -31.48 -25.13 -6.44
N LEU A 727 -30.38 -24.95 -7.18
CA LEU A 727 -29.27 -24.10 -6.78
C LEU A 727 -29.66 -22.62 -6.70
N LEU A 728 -30.39 -22.11 -7.69
CA LEU A 728 -30.86 -20.71 -7.73
C LEU A 728 -31.82 -20.38 -6.58
N THR A 729 -32.67 -21.33 -6.18
CA THR A 729 -33.64 -21.14 -5.10
C THR A 729 -33.03 -21.24 -3.69
N ARG A 730 -31.81 -21.76 -3.51
CA ARG A 730 -31.15 -21.85 -2.18
C ARG A 730 -31.04 -20.49 -1.48
N LYS A 731 -30.70 -19.43 -2.21
CA LYS A 731 -30.60 -18.07 -1.63
C LYS A 731 -31.95 -17.58 -1.13
N LEU A 732 -33.03 -17.86 -1.86
CA LEU A 732 -34.39 -17.54 -1.45
C LEU A 732 -34.81 -18.32 -0.19
N VAL A 733 -34.54 -19.63 -0.15
CA VAL A 733 -34.80 -20.47 1.03
C VAL A 733 -34.09 -19.92 2.27
N LYS A 734 -32.81 -19.54 2.14
CA LYS A 734 -32.04 -18.94 3.24
C LYS A 734 -32.63 -17.59 3.70
N ARG A 735 -32.94 -16.69 2.76
CA ARG A 735 -33.55 -15.38 3.05
C ARG A 735 -34.88 -15.50 3.82
N LEU A 736 -35.69 -16.52 3.54
CA LEU A 736 -36.94 -16.76 4.25
C LEU A 736 -36.70 -17.42 5.62
N ALA A 737 -35.74 -18.33 5.71
CA ALA A 737 -35.36 -18.93 6.99
C ALA A 737 -34.84 -17.88 7.99
N ASP A 738 -34.10 -16.87 7.53
CA ASP A 738 -33.66 -15.74 8.37
C ASP A 738 -34.83 -14.89 8.90
N LYS A 739 -36.02 -15.01 8.28
CA LYS A 739 -37.29 -14.40 8.73
C LYS A 739 -38.19 -15.40 9.49
N ASP A 740 -37.64 -16.53 9.92
CA ASP A 740 -38.35 -17.63 10.58
C ASP A 740 -39.47 -18.24 9.72
N ILE A 741 -39.32 -18.22 8.38
CA ILE A 741 -40.26 -18.81 7.44
C ILE A 741 -39.61 -20.00 6.74
N THR A 742 -40.25 -21.17 6.81
CA THR A 742 -39.73 -22.38 6.16
C THR A 742 -40.28 -22.51 4.75
N LEU A 743 -39.40 -22.44 3.74
CA LEU A 743 -39.77 -22.70 2.33
C LEU A 743 -39.44 -24.14 1.91
N LYS A 744 -40.45 -24.90 1.46
CA LYS A 744 -40.30 -26.25 0.90
C LYS A 744 -40.78 -26.31 -0.54
N ILE A 745 -39.87 -26.57 -1.48
CA ILE A 745 -40.18 -26.69 -2.91
C ILE A 745 -40.18 -28.17 -3.30
N SER A 746 -41.29 -28.65 -3.87
CA SER A 746 -41.39 -30.04 -4.33
C SER A 746 -40.59 -30.29 -5.62
N PRO A 747 -40.15 -31.54 -5.89
CA PRO A 747 -39.49 -31.89 -7.16
C PRO A 747 -40.34 -31.55 -8.39
N ALA A 748 -41.67 -31.70 -8.30
CA ALA A 748 -42.57 -31.36 -9.40
C ALA A 748 -42.62 -29.85 -9.68
N ALA A 749 -42.53 -29.00 -8.65
CA ALA A 749 -42.41 -27.56 -8.82
C ALA A 749 -41.08 -27.16 -9.45
N LEU A 750 -39.97 -27.80 -9.03
CA LEU A 750 -38.65 -27.58 -9.62
C LEU A 750 -38.61 -27.98 -11.10
N ASP A 751 -39.23 -29.10 -11.46
CA ASP A 751 -39.35 -29.55 -12.85
C ASP A 751 -40.20 -28.60 -13.69
N GLN A 752 -41.29 -28.06 -13.12
CA GLN A 752 -42.14 -27.10 -13.81
C GLN A 752 -41.39 -25.79 -14.07
N LEU A 753 -40.74 -25.22 -13.05
CA LEU A 753 -39.88 -24.03 -13.18
C LEU A 753 -38.74 -24.23 -14.20
N ALA A 754 -38.12 -25.41 -14.20
CA ALA A 754 -37.08 -25.77 -15.15
C ALA A 754 -37.62 -25.81 -16.59
N LYS A 755 -38.86 -26.25 -16.78
CA LYS A 755 -39.51 -26.30 -18.09
C LYS A 755 -39.91 -24.91 -18.58
N ASP A 756 -40.50 -24.10 -17.70
CA ASP A 756 -41.04 -22.77 -18.07
C ASP A 756 -39.92 -21.75 -18.29
N GLY A 757 -38.79 -21.88 -17.56
CA GLY A 757 -37.64 -20.99 -17.70
C GLY A 757 -36.52 -21.51 -18.62
N TYR A 758 -36.70 -22.65 -19.29
CA TYR A 758 -35.75 -23.12 -20.30
C TYR A 758 -36.18 -22.69 -21.70
N ASN A 759 -35.26 -22.06 -22.42
CA ASN A 759 -35.44 -21.71 -23.82
C ASN A 759 -34.31 -22.37 -24.65
N PRO A 760 -34.62 -23.09 -25.74
CA PRO A 760 -33.59 -23.70 -26.59
C PRO A 760 -32.50 -22.73 -27.09
N GLU A 761 -32.86 -21.49 -27.46
CA GLU A 761 -31.94 -20.48 -27.99
C GLU A 761 -31.10 -19.80 -26.90
N MET A 762 -31.73 -19.55 -25.73
CA MET A 762 -31.11 -18.82 -24.61
C MET A 762 -30.57 -19.72 -23.48
N GLY A 763 -30.76 -21.04 -23.60
CA GLY A 763 -30.42 -22.02 -22.58
C GLY A 763 -31.10 -21.77 -21.23
N ALA A 764 -30.33 -21.89 -20.16
CA ALA A 764 -30.79 -21.69 -18.78
C ALA A 764 -30.84 -20.21 -18.33
N ARG A 765 -30.52 -19.24 -19.20
CA ARG A 765 -30.50 -17.80 -18.85
C ARG A 765 -31.83 -17.29 -18.27
N PRO A 766 -33.02 -17.67 -18.80
CA PRO A 766 -34.29 -17.15 -18.29
C PRO A 766 -34.69 -17.69 -16.91
N LEU A 767 -34.11 -18.80 -16.44
CA LEU A 767 -34.52 -19.46 -15.20
C LEU A 767 -34.58 -18.53 -13.99
N ARG A 768 -33.63 -17.61 -13.84
CA ARG A 768 -33.62 -16.66 -12.72
C ARG A 768 -34.84 -15.73 -12.77
N ARG A 769 -35.19 -15.26 -13.96
CA ARG A 769 -36.35 -14.40 -14.17
C ARG A 769 -37.65 -15.17 -13.94
N THR A 770 -37.76 -16.41 -14.43
CA THR A 770 -38.93 -17.27 -14.15
C THR A 770 -39.11 -17.52 -12.65
N ILE A 771 -38.04 -17.78 -11.91
CA ILE A 771 -38.10 -17.93 -10.45
C ILE A 771 -38.56 -16.62 -9.79
N GLN A 772 -38.08 -15.48 -10.26
CA GLN A 772 -38.51 -14.18 -9.74
C GLN A 772 -40.01 -13.96 -9.98
N ASP A 773 -40.43 -14.02 -11.23
CA ASP A 773 -41.80 -13.71 -11.67
C ASP A 773 -42.84 -14.70 -11.09
N GLU A 774 -42.51 -16.00 -11.05
CA GLU A 774 -43.49 -17.02 -10.63
C GLU A 774 -43.42 -17.37 -9.14
N VAL A 775 -42.28 -17.17 -8.48
CA VAL A 775 -42.08 -17.57 -7.08
C VAL A 775 -41.84 -16.37 -6.18
N GLU A 776 -40.85 -15.53 -6.46
CA GLU A 776 -40.50 -14.41 -5.55
C GLU A 776 -41.63 -13.38 -5.46
N ASP A 777 -42.26 -13.03 -6.59
CA ASP A 777 -43.35 -12.05 -6.63
C ASP A 777 -44.59 -12.53 -5.85
N GLN A 778 -44.93 -13.82 -5.96
CA GLN A 778 -46.03 -14.42 -5.20
C GLN A 778 -45.73 -14.44 -3.69
N LEU A 779 -44.50 -14.81 -3.31
CA LEU A 779 -44.07 -14.79 -1.91
C LEU A 779 -44.05 -13.36 -1.34
N ALA A 780 -43.62 -12.37 -2.13
CA ALA A 780 -43.65 -10.98 -1.73
C ALA A 780 -45.09 -10.51 -1.49
N GLN A 781 -46.04 -10.90 -2.35
CA GLN A 781 -47.45 -10.59 -2.16
C GLN A 781 -48.00 -11.18 -0.85
N TYR A 782 -47.71 -12.45 -0.55
CA TYR A 782 -48.14 -13.06 0.73
C TYR A 782 -47.52 -12.41 1.96
N LEU A 783 -46.27 -11.95 1.86
CA LEU A 783 -45.61 -11.22 2.96
C LEU A 783 -46.21 -9.83 3.17
N VAL A 784 -46.51 -9.10 2.09
CA VAL A 784 -47.07 -7.73 2.15
C VAL A 784 -48.52 -7.75 2.65
N ASN A 785 -49.30 -8.76 2.25
CA ASN A 785 -50.67 -8.94 2.70
C ASN A 785 -50.78 -9.57 4.10
N GLU A 786 -49.65 -9.88 4.74
CA GLU A 786 -49.57 -10.59 6.03
C GLU A 786 -50.18 -12.01 6.04
N ASP A 787 -50.39 -12.60 4.86
CA ASP A 787 -50.85 -13.99 4.70
C ASP A 787 -49.79 -15.02 5.14
N LEU A 788 -48.51 -14.64 5.05
CA LEU A 788 -47.34 -15.44 5.42
C LEU A 788 -46.56 -14.75 6.55
N GLN A 789 -46.45 -15.41 7.71
CA GLN A 789 -45.86 -14.84 8.93
C GLN A 789 -44.71 -15.69 9.49
N ALA A 790 -43.98 -15.15 10.45
CA ALA A 790 -42.92 -15.87 11.17
C ALA A 790 -43.48 -17.14 11.84
N GLY A 791 -42.78 -18.26 11.69
CA GLY A 791 -43.19 -19.60 12.13
C GLY A 791 -43.95 -20.42 11.08
N ASP A 792 -44.39 -19.80 9.98
CA ASP A 792 -45.13 -20.51 8.92
C ASP A 792 -44.22 -21.34 8.02
N THR A 793 -44.77 -22.44 7.48
CA THR A 793 -44.14 -23.21 6.41
C THR A 793 -44.90 -23.02 5.11
N ILE A 794 -44.26 -22.45 4.09
CA ILE A 794 -44.82 -22.41 2.74
C ILE A 794 -44.31 -23.58 1.88
N LYS A 795 -45.24 -24.31 1.28
CA LYS A 795 -44.96 -25.42 0.36
C LYS A 795 -45.30 -25.01 -1.07
N ILE A 796 -44.37 -25.26 -1.99
CA ILE A 796 -44.56 -25.01 -3.42
C ILE A 796 -44.67 -26.35 -4.15
N GLY A 797 -45.87 -26.61 -4.68
CA GLY A 797 -46.21 -27.74 -5.53
C GLY A 797 -46.35 -27.35 -7.00
N ALA A 798 -46.55 -28.34 -7.87
CA ALA A 798 -47.03 -28.12 -9.24
C ALA A 798 -48.23 -29.02 -9.53
N SER A 799 -49.22 -28.50 -10.23
CA SER A 799 -50.44 -29.23 -10.61
C SER A 799 -50.97 -28.68 -11.93
N ARG A 800 -51.20 -29.54 -12.92
CA ARG A 800 -51.69 -29.17 -14.26
C ARG A 800 -50.84 -28.09 -14.95
N GLY A 801 -49.52 -28.15 -14.78
CA GLY A 801 -48.59 -27.21 -15.42
C GLY A 801 -48.58 -25.80 -14.80
N LYS A 802 -49.08 -25.64 -13.57
CA LYS A 802 -49.01 -24.39 -12.81
C LYS A 802 -48.47 -24.64 -11.41
N LEU A 803 -47.75 -23.67 -10.87
CA LEU A 803 -47.31 -23.67 -9.47
C LEU A 803 -48.51 -23.53 -8.53
N LYS A 804 -48.42 -24.18 -7.37
CA LYS A 804 -49.39 -24.08 -6.28
C LYS A 804 -48.66 -23.78 -4.98
N PHE A 805 -49.19 -22.81 -4.24
CA PHE A 805 -48.66 -22.37 -2.96
C PHE A 805 -49.61 -22.81 -1.85
N GLU A 806 -49.07 -23.41 -0.80
CA GLU A 806 -49.80 -23.85 0.38
C GLU A 806 -49.07 -23.35 1.63
N ILE A 807 -49.74 -22.50 2.42
CA ILE A 807 -49.21 -21.98 3.68
C ILE A 807 -49.70 -22.90 4.80
N VAL A 808 -48.77 -23.51 5.52
CA VAL A 808 -49.03 -24.38 6.67
C VAL A 808 -48.64 -23.62 7.93
N LYS A 809 -49.64 -23.23 8.70
CA LYS A 809 -49.44 -22.58 10.00
C LYS A 809 -48.97 -23.60 11.04
N PRO A 810 -48.10 -23.21 11.99
CA PRO A 810 -47.68 -24.10 13.06
C PRO A 810 -48.91 -24.56 13.86
N GLN A 811 -49.07 -25.88 14.04
CA GLN A 811 -50.11 -26.40 14.92
C GLN A 811 -49.79 -25.93 16.35
N THR A 812 -50.55 -24.96 16.86
CA THR A 812 -50.63 -24.70 18.29
C THR A 812 -51.03 -26.00 18.98
N GLY A 813 -50.11 -26.56 19.77
CA GLY A 813 -50.38 -27.73 20.59
C GLY A 813 -51.66 -27.53 21.38
N GLU A 814 -52.50 -28.57 21.37
CA GLU A 814 -53.63 -28.71 22.28
C GLU A 814 -53.19 -28.34 23.69
N LYS A 815 -53.82 -27.30 24.26
CA LYS A 815 -53.88 -27.14 25.71
C LYS A 815 -54.48 -28.43 26.26
N ILE A 816 -53.66 -29.25 26.89
CA ILE A 816 -54.11 -30.31 27.80
C ILE A 816 -55.01 -29.62 28.84
N LYS A 817 -56.32 -29.82 28.71
CA LYS A 817 -57.31 -29.51 29.74
C LYS A 817 -57.39 -30.71 30.67
N GLY A 818 -57.21 -30.47 31.97
CA GLY A 818 -57.65 -31.34 33.06
C GLY A 818 -56.61 -32.36 33.49
#